data_AF-A0AAU9ZDL5-F1
#
_entry.id   AF-A0AAU9ZDL5-F1
#
_cell.length_a   1.000
_cell.length_b   1.000
_cell.length_c   1.000
_cell.angle_alpha   90.00
_cell.angle_beta   90.00
_cell.angle_gamma   90.00
#
_symmetry.space_group_name_H-M   'P 1'
#
loop_
_entity.id
_entity.type
_entity.pdbx_description
1 polymer ?
#
loop_
_entity_poly.entity_id
_entity_poly.type
_entity_poly.pdbx_seq_one_letter_code
_entity_poly.pdbx_strand_id
1 'polypeptide(L)'
;MPLKSLLLPSSSVTGTRGARKRDEDSGTDVGEGTDEWSQSRATVRPPDQLELTDAELKEEFTRILTANNPHAPQNIVRYSFKEGTYKLIGFVNQMAVHFSQVGNLIPKDSDEGRRQHFRDELVAGSQESAKVVTSDIEVLEEDEEPKEAETEAGSQTDVPAAAETTEKVIEEELMTPVQPKERKLTNQFNFSERASQTFNNPLRDRECQMEPPPRTNFSATANQWEIYDAYVDELEKQEKTKEKEKAKTPVAKKTEKMAMRKLTSMESQSDDITKVSQAAKIVERMVNQNTYDDVAQDFKYYEDAADEYRDQEGTLLPLWKFQNDKAKRLAVTALCWNPKYKDLFAVGHGSYDFMKQSRGMLLLYSMKNPSFPEYIFSSESGIMCLDMHVDHPYLVVVGYYDGNVAIYNLKKPHSQPCFRSTSKSGKHTDPVWQVKWQKDDMDNNLNFFSVSSDGRIVSWTLVKSELVHIDIIKLKVEGSTTEIPEGLQLHTVGCGTAFDFHKEIDYMFLVGTEEGKIYKCSKSYSSQFLDTYDAHNMAVDAVIWNPYHTKVFMSCSSDWTVKIWDHTIKTPMFIYDLNSAVGDVAWAPYSSTVFAAVTTDGKAHVFDLAVNKYEAICNQPVVAKKKNKITHVQFNPIHPIMIVGDDRGHITCLKLSPNLRKMPKEKKGQEVQKGPAVEIAKLDKLLNLVREVKTKT
;
A
#
# COMPACT_ATOMS: atom_id res chain seq x y z
N MET A 1 4.94 -29.29 47.28
CA MET A 1 3.58 -29.63 46.78
C MET A 1 3.71 -30.49 45.52
N PRO A 2 2.71 -31.30 45.13
CA PRO A 2 2.95 -32.50 44.32
C PRO A 2 2.49 -32.41 42.85
N LEU A 3 3.04 -33.34 42.05
CA LEU A 3 2.46 -34.05 40.89
C LEU A 3 1.69 -33.27 39.81
N LYS A 4 2.28 -33.24 38.60
CA LYS A 4 1.64 -33.32 37.27
C LYS A 4 2.73 -33.72 36.27
N SER A 5 2.83 -34.97 35.82
CA SER A 5 2.03 -35.59 34.75
C SER A 5 2.17 -34.89 33.40
N LEU A 6 3.18 -35.30 32.61
CA LEU A 6 3.29 -34.97 31.20
C LEU A 6 2.42 -35.94 30.38
N LEU A 7 1.59 -35.39 29.49
CA LEU A 7 0.87 -36.15 28.47
C LEU A 7 0.90 -35.41 27.14
N LEU A 8 1.37 -36.12 26.12
CA LEU A 8 1.18 -35.93 24.69
C LEU A 8 0.97 -37.35 24.10
N PRO A 9 0.38 -37.52 22.91
CA PRO A 9 0.09 -36.51 21.89
C PRO A 9 -1.39 -36.43 21.50
N SER A 10 -1.70 -35.53 20.55
CA SER A 10 -2.92 -35.62 19.76
C SER A 10 -2.71 -35.02 18.36
N SER A 11 -2.93 -35.82 17.33
CA SER A 11 -3.29 -35.38 15.97
C SER A 11 -4.58 -36.13 15.59
N SER A 12 -5.54 -35.43 14.97
CA SER A 12 -6.94 -35.84 14.96
C SER A 12 -7.40 -36.50 13.66
N VAL A 13 -8.15 -37.58 13.81
CA VAL A 13 -8.84 -38.29 12.72
C VAL A 13 -10.21 -37.65 12.44
N THR A 14 -10.55 -37.47 11.17
CA THR A 14 -11.93 -37.58 10.65
C THR A 14 -11.87 -38.12 9.21
N GLY A 15 -12.77 -38.97 8.71
CA GLY A 15 -13.86 -39.75 9.33
C GLY A 15 -14.51 -40.62 8.23
N THR A 16 -15.08 -41.80 8.50
CA THR A 16 -16.51 -42.03 8.80
C THR A 16 -16.85 -43.53 8.54
N ARG A 17 -17.96 -44.16 8.95
CA ARG A 17 -18.81 -44.07 10.17
C ARG A 17 -19.91 -45.18 10.13
N GLY A 18 -20.07 -46.00 11.18
CA GLY A 18 -21.24 -46.89 11.39
C GLY A 18 -20.90 -48.39 11.47
N ALA A 19 -21.68 -49.25 12.16
CA ALA A 19 -22.81 -49.02 13.07
C ALA A 19 -22.97 -50.16 14.11
N ARG A 20 -23.73 -49.92 15.21
CA ARG A 20 -23.80 -50.74 16.45
C ARG A 20 -24.61 -52.04 16.36
N LYS A 21 -24.20 -53.07 17.12
CA LYS A 21 -24.95 -54.00 18.04
C LYS A 21 -24.15 -55.31 18.24
N ARG A 22 -24.36 -56.18 19.25
CA ARG A 22 -24.78 -56.09 20.68
C ARG A 22 -24.61 -57.51 21.29
N ASP A 23 -24.32 -57.61 22.57
CA ASP A 23 -24.13 -58.88 23.31
C ASP A 23 -25.44 -59.65 23.60
N GLU A 24 -25.35 -60.99 23.62
CA GLU A 24 -26.24 -62.04 24.19
C GLU A 24 -25.73 -63.41 23.64
N ASP A 25 -25.82 -64.58 24.28
CA ASP A 25 -25.78 -64.98 25.71
C ASP A 25 -25.35 -66.48 25.76
N SER A 26 -25.22 -67.03 26.96
CA SER A 26 -24.87 -68.40 27.36
C SER A 26 -25.76 -69.53 26.81
N GLY A 27 -25.19 -70.74 26.75
CA GLY A 27 -25.91 -71.96 26.37
C GLY A 27 -25.02 -73.21 26.41
N THR A 28 -25.01 -73.91 27.54
CA THR A 28 -24.31 -75.19 27.74
C THR A 28 -25.34 -76.30 27.97
N ASP A 29 -25.25 -77.41 27.23
CA ASP A 29 -25.74 -78.70 27.71
C ASP A 29 -25.00 -79.88 27.01
N VAL A 30 -25.26 -81.10 27.49
CA VAL A 30 -24.53 -82.35 27.26
C VAL A 30 -25.20 -83.22 26.19
N GLY A 31 -24.42 -84.00 25.44
CA GLY A 31 -24.98 -85.05 24.56
C GLY A 31 -23.92 -85.93 23.88
N GLU A 32 -24.05 -87.25 24.06
CA GLU A 32 -23.18 -88.29 23.49
C GLU A 32 -23.10 -88.27 21.95
N GLY A 33 -21.98 -88.71 21.38
CA GLY A 33 -21.70 -88.57 19.94
C GLY A 33 -21.91 -89.83 19.09
N THR A 34 -22.01 -89.64 17.77
CA THR A 34 -21.69 -90.65 16.75
C THR A 34 -21.41 -89.99 15.40
N ASP A 35 -20.41 -90.50 14.66
CA ASP A 35 -20.11 -90.30 13.23
C ASP A 35 -20.17 -88.88 12.61
N GLU A 36 -19.22 -88.01 12.96
CA GLU A 36 -18.95 -86.75 12.22
C GLU A 36 -18.01 -86.96 11.01
N TRP A 37 -18.40 -87.84 10.07
CA TRP A 37 -17.58 -88.20 8.88
C TRP A 37 -18.23 -87.82 7.54
N SER A 38 -18.99 -86.71 7.50
CA SER A 38 -19.75 -86.31 6.29
C SER A 38 -19.94 -84.80 6.06
N GLN A 39 -19.21 -83.91 6.73
CA GLN A 39 -19.23 -82.47 6.41
C GLN A 39 -17.82 -81.93 6.13
N SER A 40 -17.62 -81.43 4.90
CA SER A 40 -16.35 -80.89 4.42
C SER A 40 -16.04 -79.55 5.07
N ARG A 41 -14.91 -79.47 5.78
CA ARG A 41 -14.47 -78.30 6.55
C ARG A 41 -14.43 -77.01 5.70
N ALA A 42 -15.16 -75.99 6.13
CA ALA A 42 -15.04 -74.65 5.58
C ALA A 42 -13.66 -74.05 5.88
N THR A 43 -13.03 -73.43 4.87
CA THR A 43 -11.66 -72.93 4.98
C THR A 43 -11.60 -71.60 5.74
N VAL A 44 -11.38 -71.67 7.06
CA VAL A 44 -11.08 -70.49 7.88
C VAL A 44 -9.70 -69.94 7.48
N ARG A 45 -9.67 -68.74 6.91
CA ARG A 45 -8.42 -67.99 6.69
C ARG A 45 -8.03 -67.23 7.98
N PRO A 46 -6.78 -67.32 8.47
CA PRO A 46 -6.31 -66.47 9.56
C PRO A 46 -6.33 -64.98 9.18
N PRO A 47 -6.55 -64.06 10.13
CA PRO A 47 -6.61 -62.61 9.85
C PRO A 47 -5.26 -62.03 9.38
N ASP A 48 -4.13 -62.64 9.76
CA ASP A 48 -2.78 -62.18 9.42
C ASP A 48 -2.25 -62.76 8.09
N GLN A 49 -3.11 -63.35 7.26
CA GLN A 49 -2.70 -63.98 5.99
C GLN A 49 -2.47 -62.92 4.90
N LEU A 50 -1.21 -62.73 4.51
CA LEU A 50 -0.79 -61.79 3.46
C LEU A 50 -1.49 -62.07 2.11
N GLU A 51 -2.11 -61.05 1.52
CA GLU A 51 -2.73 -61.13 0.20
C GLU A 51 -1.68 -60.91 -0.90
N LEU A 52 -1.32 -62.00 -1.59
CA LEU A 52 -0.41 -62.00 -2.75
C LEU A 52 -1.16 -61.67 -4.05
N THR A 53 -0.45 -61.15 -5.04
CA THR A 53 -1.02 -60.82 -6.36
C THR A 53 -1.26 -62.06 -7.22
N ASP A 54 -2.19 -61.94 -8.18
CA ASP A 54 -2.57 -62.99 -9.16
C ASP A 54 -1.42 -63.53 -10.04
N ALA A 55 -0.23 -62.94 -9.98
CA ALA A 55 0.99 -63.43 -10.61
C ALA A 55 1.78 -64.34 -9.66
N GLU A 56 2.03 -63.88 -8.44
CA GLU A 56 2.69 -64.66 -7.36
C GLU A 56 1.86 -65.89 -6.98
N LEU A 57 0.53 -65.78 -7.02
CA LEU A 57 -0.42 -66.88 -6.75
C LEU A 57 -0.45 -67.95 -7.86
N LYS A 58 0.27 -67.75 -8.98
CA LYS A 58 0.42 -68.71 -10.08
C LYS A 58 1.83 -69.30 -10.21
N GLU A 59 2.74 -68.97 -9.29
CA GLU A 59 4.10 -69.51 -9.29
C GLU A 59 4.11 -70.94 -8.71
N GLU A 60 4.40 -71.95 -9.54
CA GLU A 60 4.33 -73.37 -9.15
C GLU A 60 5.53 -73.81 -8.30
N PHE A 61 5.49 -73.53 -7.00
CA PHE A 61 6.51 -73.97 -6.04
C PHE A 61 6.50 -75.50 -5.83
N THR A 62 7.36 -76.22 -6.56
CA THR A 62 7.60 -77.67 -6.39
C THR A 62 8.26 -77.97 -5.03
N ARG A 63 7.45 -78.21 -4.00
CA ARG A 63 7.92 -78.53 -2.64
C ARG A 63 8.44 -79.98 -2.54
N ILE A 64 9.75 -80.16 -2.68
CA ILE A 64 10.44 -81.42 -2.38
C ILE A 64 10.46 -81.62 -0.85
N LEU A 65 9.86 -82.71 -0.37
CA LEU A 65 9.84 -83.05 1.06
C LEU A 65 11.19 -83.66 1.49
N THR A 66 12.06 -82.87 2.11
CA THR A 66 13.30 -83.33 2.73
C THR A 66 13.11 -83.61 4.22
N ALA A 67 13.71 -84.70 4.72
CA ALA A 67 13.65 -85.09 6.13
C ALA A 67 14.63 -84.28 7.02
N ASN A 68 14.59 -82.95 6.90
CA ASN A 68 15.43 -82.03 7.67
C ASN A 68 14.69 -81.58 8.95
N ASN A 69 15.40 -81.50 10.06
CA ASN A 69 14.86 -81.09 11.35
C ASN A 69 14.88 -79.54 11.45
N PRO A 70 13.73 -78.87 11.64
CA PRO A 70 13.66 -77.40 11.70
C PRO A 70 14.38 -76.79 12.93
N HIS A 71 14.71 -77.60 13.93
CA HIS A 71 15.48 -77.18 15.11
C HIS A 71 16.96 -77.55 15.04
N ALA A 72 17.43 -78.18 13.95
CA ALA A 72 18.85 -78.39 13.74
C ALA A 72 19.54 -77.07 13.32
N PRO A 73 20.71 -76.71 13.88
CA PRO A 73 21.45 -75.55 13.41
C PRO A 73 21.92 -75.78 11.97
N GLN A 74 21.84 -74.76 11.11
CA GLN A 74 22.18 -74.89 9.68
C GLN A 74 23.61 -75.38 9.44
N ASN A 75 24.56 -74.96 10.29
CA ASN A 75 25.94 -75.41 10.30
C ASN A 75 26.44 -75.52 11.74
N ILE A 76 27.36 -76.43 12.01
CA ILE A 76 28.12 -76.49 13.27
C ILE A 76 29.57 -76.16 12.96
N VAL A 77 30.15 -75.23 13.70
CA VAL A 77 31.55 -74.82 13.58
C VAL A 77 32.26 -75.12 14.89
N ARG A 78 33.45 -75.74 14.84
CA ARG A 78 34.28 -76.02 16.01
C ARG A 78 35.69 -75.49 15.79
N TYR A 79 36.29 -74.93 16.83
CA TYR A 79 37.68 -74.47 16.79
C TYR A 79 38.64 -75.68 16.81
N SER A 80 39.51 -75.77 15.81
CA SER A 80 40.58 -76.77 15.74
C SER A 80 41.84 -76.20 16.40
N PHE A 81 42.06 -76.52 17.67
CA PHE A 81 43.27 -76.10 18.40
C PHE A 81 44.58 -76.54 17.71
N LYS A 82 44.56 -77.62 16.92
CA LYS A 82 45.71 -78.08 16.13
C LYS A 82 46.04 -77.20 14.92
N GLU A 83 45.05 -76.49 14.38
CA GLU A 83 45.15 -75.76 13.11
C GLU A 83 44.79 -74.27 13.24
N GLY A 84 44.66 -73.74 14.48
CA GLY A 84 44.41 -72.33 14.78
C GLY A 84 43.11 -71.75 14.20
N THR A 85 42.19 -72.60 13.75
CA THR A 85 41.11 -72.20 12.83
C THR A 85 39.76 -72.81 13.19
N TYR A 86 38.71 -72.06 12.92
CA TYR A 86 37.32 -72.53 13.01
C TYR A 86 36.98 -73.42 11.81
N LYS A 87 36.76 -74.72 12.06
CA LYS A 87 36.36 -75.69 11.05
C LYS A 87 34.85 -75.92 11.08
N LEU A 88 34.25 -75.81 9.89
CA LEU A 88 32.83 -76.10 9.67
C LEU A 88 32.64 -77.60 9.44
N ILE A 89 31.70 -78.21 10.17
CA ILE A 89 31.37 -79.63 10.06
C ILE A 89 30.32 -79.76 8.95
N GLY A 90 30.70 -80.34 7.80
CA GLY A 90 29.88 -80.41 6.59
C GLY A 90 28.64 -81.32 6.65
N PHE A 91 28.29 -81.86 7.82
CA PHE A 91 27.05 -82.58 8.06
C PHE A 91 26.54 -82.32 9.48
N VAL A 92 25.28 -81.89 9.59
CA VAL A 92 24.57 -81.75 10.86
C VAL A 92 23.56 -82.90 10.97
N ASN A 93 23.63 -83.67 12.06
CA ASN A 93 22.72 -84.79 12.29
C ASN A 93 21.28 -84.27 12.47
N GLN A 94 20.36 -84.75 11.63
CA GLN A 94 18.95 -84.34 11.62
C GLN A 94 18.09 -85.14 12.62
N MET A 95 18.63 -86.17 13.28
CA MET A 95 17.90 -86.97 14.26
C MET A 95 17.49 -86.15 15.48
N ALA A 96 16.18 -85.96 15.69
CA ALA A 96 15.64 -85.38 16.91
C ALA A 96 15.63 -86.41 18.05
N VAL A 97 16.61 -86.32 18.94
CA VAL A 97 16.67 -87.16 20.16
C VAL A 97 15.92 -86.45 21.30
N HIS A 98 14.75 -86.96 21.67
CA HIS A 98 13.94 -86.41 22.77
C HIS A 98 14.31 -87.00 24.14
N PHE A 99 14.66 -88.29 24.17
CA PHE A 99 15.11 -89.00 25.37
C PHE A 99 16.27 -89.94 25.02
N SER A 100 17.25 -90.05 25.90
CA SER A 100 18.39 -90.94 25.78
C SER A 100 18.86 -91.34 27.18
N GLN A 101 18.93 -92.65 27.45
CA GLN A 101 19.36 -93.19 28.73
C GLN A 101 20.45 -94.23 28.51
N VAL A 102 21.58 -94.07 29.21
CA VAL A 102 22.66 -95.07 29.23
C VAL A 102 22.31 -96.12 30.28
N GLY A 103 22.40 -97.40 29.93
CA GLY A 103 22.08 -98.52 30.82
C GLY A 103 23.33 -99.14 31.43
N ASN A 104 23.27 -99.42 32.75
CA ASN A 104 24.38 -100.01 33.51
C ASN A 104 24.19 -101.52 33.80
N LEU A 105 23.30 -102.19 33.06
CA LEU A 105 22.98 -103.61 33.25
C LEU A 105 23.87 -104.49 32.38
N ILE A 106 24.84 -105.18 33.01
CA ILE A 106 25.83 -106.02 32.35
C ILE A 106 25.45 -107.51 32.52
N PRO A 107 25.26 -108.31 31.45
CA PRO A 107 24.99 -109.74 31.55
C PRO A 107 26.17 -110.51 32.18
N LYS A 108 25.92 -111.45 33.09
CA LYS A 108 26.98 -112.22 33.77
C LYS A 108 27.89 -112.99 32.82
N ASP A 109 27.33 -113.53 31.73
CA ASP A 109 28.07 -114.31 30.73
C ASP A 109 28.90 -113.44 29.77
N SER A 110 28.68 -112.11 29.78
CA SER A 110 29.46 -111.16 28.98
C SER A 110 30.90 -111.06 29.49
N ASP A 111 31.82 -110.67 28.62
CA ASP A 111 33.23 -110.64 28.99
C ASP A 111 33.54 -109.56 30.06
N GLU A 112 32.74 -108.49 30.12
CA GLU A 112 32.82 -107.52 31.22
C GLU A 112 32.25 -108.08 32.52
N GLY A 113 31.09 -108.75 32.48
CA GLY A 113 30.48 -109.39 33.65
C GLY A 113 31.39 -110.43 34.31
N ARG A 114 32.08 -111.26 33.51
CA ARG A 114 33.09 -112.21 33.99
C ARG A 114 34.30 -111.52 34.64
N ARG A 115 34.77 -110.41 34.07
CA ARG A 115 35.88 -109.60 34.62
C ARG A 115 35.51 -108.92 35.95
N GLN A 116 34.24 -108.54 36.13
CA GLN A 116 33.74 -108.02 37.40
C GLN A 116 33.63 -109.12 38.46
N HIS A 117 33.01 -110.27 38.14
CA HIS A 117 32.90 -111.40 39.08
C HIS A 117 34.27 -111.88 39.62
N PHE A 118 35.26 -112.00 38.74
CA PHE A 118 36.63 -112.36 39.11
C PHE A 118 37.33 -111.29 39.98
N ARG A 119 36.97 -110.00 39.83
CA ARG A 119 37.47 -108.93 40.71
C ARG A 119 36.84 -109.00 42.10
N ASP A 120 35.54 -109.29 42.20
CA ASP A 120 34.83 -109.32 43.48
C ASP A 120 35.24 -110.53 44.34
N GLU A 121 35.47 -111.70 43.71
CA GLU A 121 36.06 -112.88 44.38
C GLU A 121 37.42 -112.57 45.02
N LEU A 122 38.27 -111.79 44.35
CA LEU A 122 39.57 -111.36 44.87
C LEU A 122 39.48 -110.37 46.04
N VAL A 123 38.37 -109.62 46.17
CA VAL A 123 38.16 -108.67 47.28
C VAL A 123 37.60 -109.38 48.51
N ALA A 124 36.66 -110.31 48.33
CA ALA A 124 35.97 -110.98 49.43
C ALA A 124 36.90 -111.70 50.43
N GLY A 125 37.96 -112.36 49.92
CA GLY A 125 38.91 -113.13 50.74
C GLY A 125 39.85 -112.32 51.64
N SER A 126 39.69 -110.99 51.73
CA SER A 126 40.65 -110.09 52.39
C SER A 126 40.19 -109.45 53.71
N GLN A 127 38.92 -109.64 54.12
CA GLN A 127 38.30 -108.79 55.17
C GLN A 127 38.17 -109.40 56.57
N GLU A 128 38.47 -110.69 56.79
CA GLU A 128 38.18 -111.34 58.08
C GLU A 128 39.16 -111.02 59.23
N SER A 129 40.31 -110.38 58.97
CA SER A 129 41.48 -110.45 59.86
C SER A 129 41.79 -109.23 60.75
N ALA A 130 40.97 -108.17 60.78
CA ALA A 130 41.37 -106.88 61.38
C ALA A 130 40.24 -106.10 62.09
N LYS A 131 39.96 -106.38 63.38
CA LYS A 131 38.84 -105.70 64.10
C LYS A 131 38.93 -105.58 65.64
N VAL A 132 40.10 -105.28 66.21
CA VAL A 132 40.28 -105.04 67.67
C VAL A 132 41.22 -103.83 67.89
N VAL A 133 41.08 -103.08 69.01
CA VAL A 133 41.84 -101.86 69.43
C VAL A 133 41.36 -100.57 68.70
N THR A 134 40.43 -99.74 69.22
CA THR A 134 40.54 -98.63 70.23
C THR A 134 41.55 -97.51 69.85
N SER A 135 41.28 -96.19 69.69
CA SER A 135 40.36 -95.19 70.31
C SER A 135 40.91 -94.58 71.64
N ASP A 136 40.74 -93.29 72.05
CA ASP A 136 39.85 -92.14 71.71
C ASP A 136 40.53 -90.73 71.97
N ILE A 137 39.77 -89.60 71.92
CA ILE A 137 39.96 -88.24 72.55
C ILE A 137 40.50 -87.04 71.70
N GLU A 138 40.00 -85.82 71.99
CA GLU A 138 40.07 -84.49 71.30
C GLU A 138 40.96 -83.44 72.05
N VAL A 139 41.21 -82.15 71.64
CA VAL A 139 40.39 -80.91 71.87
C VAL A 139 41.20 -79.61 71.49
N LEU A 140 40.63 -78.65 70.70
CA LEU A 140 40.72 -77.13 70.64
C LEU A 140 42.08 -76.33 70.76
N GLU A 141 42.30 -75.00 70.52
CA GLU A 141 41.74 -73.87 69.68
C GLU A 141 42.70 -72.61 69.66
N GLU A 142 42.31 -71.51 68.94
CA GLU A 142 42.75 -70.06 69.00
C GLU A 142 44.10 -69.58 68.35
N ASP A 143 44.34 -68.28 68.05
CA ASP A 143 43.67 -67.25 67.17
C ASP A 143 44.59 -65.98 66.96
N GLU A 144 44.09 -64.90 66.30
CA GLU A 144 44.59 -63.48 66.18
C GLU A 144 45.59 -63.02 65.04
N GLU A 145 45.55 -61.70 64.71
CA GLU A 145 46.24 -60.96 63.59
C GLU A 145 47.35 -59.98 64.16
N PRO A 146 47.63 -58.68 63.78
CA PRO A 146 47.16 -57.80 62.69
C PRO A 146 48.18 -56.94 61.85
N LYS A 147 47.67 -56.35 60.76
CA LYS A 147 47.91 -54.96 60.22
C LYS A 147 49.19 -54.49 59.44
N GLU A 148 48.89 -53.90 58.26
CA GLU A 148 49.30 -52.57 57.68
C GLU A 148 50.76 -52.12 57.45
N ALA A 149 51.09 -51.78 56.19
CA ALA A 149 51.88 -50.58 55.76
C ALA A 149 51.78 -50.33 54.22
N GLU A 150 52.03 -49.09 53.76
CA GLU A 150 51.98 -48.65 52.34
C GLU A 150 53.38 -48.39 51.75
N THR A 151 53.54 -48.40 50.41
CA THR A 151 54.25 -47.35 49.60
C THR A 151 54.24 -47.63 48.08
N GLU A 152 54.57 -46.63 47.26
CA GLU A 152 54.41 -46.63 45.79
C GLU A 152 55.67 -46.94 44.95
N ALA A 153 55.43 -47.15 43.64
CA ALA A 153 56.24 -46.73 42.48
C ALA A 153 57.46 -47.56 41.99
N GLY A 154 57.42 -47.96 40.71
CA GLY A 154 58.64 -47.95 39.87
C GLY A 154 58.80 -49.00 38.74
N SER A 155 58.53 -48.59 37.49
CA SER A 155 59.19 -49.02 36.22
C SER A 155 59.16 -50.49 35.70
N GLN A 156 58.61 -50.62 34.47
CA GLN A 156 59.15 -51.28 33.26
C GLN A 156 59.47 -52.80 33.22
N THR A 157 58.71 -53.50 32.35
CA THR A 157 59.15 -54.24 31.12
C THR A 157 60.62 -54.69 30.99
N ASP A 158 60.96 -55.89 30.49
CA ASP A 158 60.14 -56.84 29.71
C ASP A 158 60.65 -58.31 29.71
N VAL A 159 59.90 -59.19 29.04
CA VAL A 159 60.12 -60.67 28.94
C VAL A 159 61.38 -61.08 28.14
N PRO A 160 61.93 -62.29 28.39
CA PRO A 160 62.40 -63.15 27.28
C PRO A 160 61.79 -64.58 27.32
N ALA A 161 61.63 -65.20 26.14
CA ALA A 161 60.94 -66.48 25.96
C ALA A 161 61.86 -67.62 25.44
N ALA A 162 61.51 -68.87 25.80
CA ALA A 162 62.09 -70.13 25.33
C ALA A 162 61.15 -71.29 25.74
N ALA A 163 61.07 -72.45 25.07
CA ALA A 163 61.47 -72.86 23.71
C ALA A 163 60.67 -74.13 23.34
N GLU A 164 60.60 -74.50 22.06
CA GLU A 164 59.94 -75.74 21.61
C GLU A 164 60.84 -76.98 21.73
N THR A 165 60.25 -78.14 22.02
CA THR A 165 60.78 -79.46 21.66
C THR A 165 59.63 -80.39 21.24
N THR A 166 59.90 -81.33 20.33
CA THR A 166 58.91 -82.27 19.78
C THR A 166 59.36 -83.71 19.96
N GLU A 167 58.44 -84.61 20.32
CA GLU A 167 58.68 -86.05 20.41
C GLU A 167 57.99 -86.83 19.29
N LYS A 168 58.60 -87.96 18.92
CA LYS A 168 57.97 -89.10 18.22
C LYS A 168 58.65 -90.38 18.73
N VAL A 169 57.94 -91.30 19.38
CA VAL A 169 57.04 -92.38 18.87
C VAL A 169 57.68 -93.72 19.24
N ILE A 170 56.87 -94.68 19.67
CA ILE A 170 57.28 -96.02 20.13
C ILE A 170 56.33 -97.05 19.51
N GLU A 171 56.88 -98.12 18.96
CA GLU A 171 56.23 -99.42 18.68
C GLU A 171 57.26 -100.47 19.17
N GLU A 172 57.01 -101.14 20.31
CA GLU A 172 56.29 -102.43 20.44
C GLU A 172 56.89 -103.60 19.65
N GLU A 173 57.47 -104.59 20.35
CA GLU A 173 57.11 -106.00 20.12
C GLU A 173 57.50 -106.96 21.28
N LEU A 174 56.71 -108.04 21.37
CA LEU A 174 57.00 -109.38 21.91
C LEU A 174 57.20 -109.63 23.42
N MET A 175 56.81 -110.86 23.81
CA MET A 175 56.58 -111.29 25.19
C MET A 175 57.71 -112.16 25.78
N THR A 176 57.90 -112.06 27.09
CA THR A 176 58.46 -113.15 27.92
C THR A 176 57.63 -113.35 29.20
N PRO A 177 57.52 -114.57 29.73
CA PRO A 177 56.66 -114.88 30.88
C PRO A 177 57.32 -114.44 32.20
N VAL A 178 57.27 -113.14 32.50
CA VAL A 178 57.62 -112.64 33.82
C VAL A 178 56.54 -113.10 34.81
N GLN A 179 56.98 -113.70 35.91
CA GLN A 179 56.15 -114.08 37.06
C GLN A 179 55.23 -112.90 37.49
N PRO A 180 54.08 -113.15 38.15
CA PRO A 180 53.29 -112.09 38.74
C PRO A 180 54.12 -111.39 39.83
N LYS A 181 54.85 -110.34 39.43
CA LYS A 181 55.50 -109.40 40.35
C LYS A 181 54.42 -108.94 41.31
N GLU A 182 54.64 -109.18 42.60
CA GLU A 182 53.75 -108.71 43.65
C GLU A 182 53.42 -107.25 43.37
N ARG A 183 52.17 -106.97 43.03
CA ARG A 183 51.67 -105.59 43.03
C ARG A 183 51.69 -105.16 44.49
N LYS A 184 52.81 -104.57 44.91
CA LYS A 184 52.90 -103.79 46.14
C LYS A 184 51.64 -102.94 46.18
N LEU A 185 50.80 -103.17 47.17
CA LEU A 185 49.61 -102.37 47.42
C LEU A 185 50.10 -100.95 47.67
N THR A 186 50.07 -100.13 46.62
CA THR A 186 50.45 -98.72 46.66
C THR A 186 49.53 -98.05 47.66
N ASN A 187 50.09 -97.60 48.78
CA ASN A 187 49.34 -97.21 49.96
C ASN A 187 48.21 -96.23 49.60
N GLN A 188 46.96 -96.70 49.69
CA GLN A 188 45.78 -95.95 49.26
C GLN A 188 45.41 -94.81 50.24
N PHE A 189 46.11 -94.68 51.37
CA PHE A 189 45.83 -93.64 52.37
C PHE A 189 46.46 -92.26 52.08
N ASN A 190 47.42 -92.15 51.16
CA ASN A 190 48.05 -90.85 50.81
C ASN A 190 47.65 -90.38 49.41
N PHE A 191 46.43 -89.86 49.28
CA PHE A 191 46.10 -88.91 48.22
C PHE A 191 46.66 -87.53 48.59
N SER A 192 47.30 -86.85 47.64
CA SER A 192 47.66 -85.43 47.80
C SER A 192 46.72 -84.60 46.92
N GLU A 193 46.02 -83.64 47.53
CA GLU A 193 45.24 -82.69 46.75
C GLU A 193 46.14 -81.86 45.85
N ARG A 194 45.65 -81.58 44.64
CA ARG A 194 46.31 -80.71 43.67
C ARG A 194 45.24 -79.89 42.96
N ALA A 195 45.19 -78.60 43.25
CA ALA A 195 44.35 -77.65 42.54
C ALA A 195 45.10 -77.09 41.32
N SER A 196 44.36 -76.80 40.26
CA SER A 196 44.77 -75.93 39.16
C SER A 196 43.56 -75.12 38.71
N GLN A 197 43.77 -73.86 38.34
CA GLN A 197 42.69 -72.93 38.01
C GLN A 197 42.96 -72.30 36.64
N THR A 198 41.95 -72.31 35.77
CA THR A 198 41.97 -71.56 34.51
C THR A 198 41.71 -70.08 34.78
N PHE A 199 42.46 -69.20 34.14
CA PHE A 199 42.31 -67.76 34.33
C PHE A 199 41.01 -67.26 33.67
N ASN A 200 40.14 -66.61 34.44
CA ASN A 200 38.84 -66.11 33.98
C ASN A 200 38.88 -64.59 33.80
N ASN A 201 38.82 -64.12 32.56
CA ASN A 201 38.80 -62.69 32.26
C ASN A 201 37.43 -62.07 32.63
N PRO A 202 37.39 -60.89 33.27
CA PRO A 202 36.13 -60.21 33.55
C PRO A 202 35.50 -59.64 32.27
N LEU A 203 34.18 -59.77 32.15
CA LEU A 203 33.40 -59.16 31.07
C LEU A 203 33.17 -57.66 31.34
N ARG A 204 33.10 -56.85 30.27
CA ARG A 204 32.79 -55.43 30.36
C ARG A 204 32.14 -54.92 29.07
N ASP A 205 30.91 -54.45 29.19
CA ASP A 205 30.17 -53.85 28.08
C ASP A 205 30.55 -52.38 27.85
N ARG A 206 30.34 -51.91 26.62
CA ARG A 206 30.47 -50.51 26.19
C ARG A 206 29.50 -50.23 25.05
N GLU A 207 28.76 -49.13 25.17
CA GLU A 207 27.91 -48.60 24.11
C GLU A 207 28.45 -47.25 23.62
N CYS A 208 28.09 -46.86 22.39
CA CYS A 208 28.45 -45.56 21.83
C CYS A 208 27.38 -45.13 20.81
N GLN A 209 26.79 -43.95 21.04
CA GLN A 209 25.82 -43.33 20.14
C GLN A 209 26.36 -41.97 19.69
N MET A 210 26.58 -41.80 18.40
CA MET A 210 27.12 -40.57 17.81
C MET A 210 25.98 -39.72 17.26
N GLU A 211 25.64 -38.62 17.92
CA GLU A 211 24.67 -37.65 17.41
C GLU A 211 25.26 -36.85 16.23
N PRO A 212 24.56 -36.73 15.08
CA PRO A 212 24.99 -35.87 13.99
C PRO A 212 24.98 -34.39 14.41
N PRO A 213 25.92 -33.56 13.94
CA PRO A 213 25.93 -32.13 14.25
C PRO A 213 24.65 -31.45 13.71
N PRO A 214 24.04 -30.52 14.47
CA PRO A 214 22.79 -29.88 14.11
C PRO A 214 22.92 -29.08 12.81
N ARG A 215 21.90 -29.16 11.96
CA ARG A 215 21.82 -28.45 10.67
C ARG A 215 20.53 -27.66 10.60
N THR A 216 20.62 -26.43 10.10
CA THR A 216 19.47 -25.57 9.79
C THR A 216 19.59 -25.08 8.35
N ASN A 217 18.44 -24.93 7.69
CA ASN A 217 18.39 -24.35 6.35
C ASN A 217 18.09 -22.85 6.48
N PHE A 218 18.86 -22.01 5.77
CA PHE A 218 18.63 -20.58 5.66
C PHE A 218 18.52 -20.17 4.19
N SER A 219 17.60 -19.26 3.91
CA SER A 219 17.40 -18.67 2.59
C SER A 219 16.91 -17.25 2.75
N ALA A 220 17.53 -16.30 2.04
CA ALA A 220 17.11 -14.91 1.97
C ALA A 220 17.28 -14.39 0.55
N THR A 221 16.50 -13.37 0.19
CA THR A 221 16.74 -12.53 -0.98
C THR A 221 17.83 -11.49 -0.71
N ALA A 222 18.43 -10.97 -1.79
CA ALA A 222 19.44 -9.92 -1.73
C ALA A 222 19.23 -8.94 -2.90
N ASN A 223 18.18 -8.13 -2.80
CA ASN A 223 17.76 -7.14 -3.77
C ASN A 223 18.41 -5.77 -3.48
N GLN A 224 18.48 -4.92 -4.50
CA GLN A 224 19.06 -3.58 -4.36
C GLN A 224 18.30 -2.68 -3.38
N TRP A 225 17.00 -2.87 -3.20
CA TRP A 225 16.19 -2.15 -2.19
C TRP A 225 16.46 -2.67 -0.77
N GLU A 226 16.52 -3.99 -0.55
CA GLU A 226 16.91 -4.58 0.75
C GLU A 226 18.30 -4.09 1.21
N ILE A 227 19.25 -3.97 0.27
CA ILE A 227 20.58 -3.42 0.52
C ILE A 227 20.51 -1.91 0.82
N TYR A 228 19.75 -1.14 0.05
CA TYR A 228 19.58 0.30 0.26
C TYR A 228 18.97 0.61 1.62
N ASP A 229 17.86 -0.04 1.95
CA ASP A 229 17.14 0.15 3.21
C ASP A 229 18.05 -0.20 4.39
N ALA A 230 18.75 -1.33 4.35
CA ALA A 230 19.71 -1.72 5.39
C ALA A 230 20.86 -0.70 5.58
N TYR A 231 21.36 -0.10 4.49
CA TYR A 231 22.39 0.95 4.55
C TYR A 231 21.86 2.28 5.09
N VAL A 232 20.63 2.67 4.76
CA VAL A 232 19.97 3.88 5.31
C VAL A 232 19.71 3.70 6.80
N ASP A 233 19.21 2.53 7.20
CA ASP A 233 18.92 2.17 8.58
C ASP A 233 20.19 2.16 9.45
N GLU A 234 21.33 1.76 8.88
CA GLU A 234 22.65 1.83 9.52
C GLU A 234 23.25 3.25 9.55
N LEU A 235 23.07 4.04 8.50
CA LEU A 235 23.40 5.48 8.51
C LEU A 235 22.64 6.24 9.60
N GLU A 236 21.32 6.03 9.72
CA GLU A 236 20.52 6.64 10.77
C GLU A 236 20.99 6.21 12.17
N LYS A 237 21.38 4.95 12.38
CA LYS A 237 21.97 4.49 13.65
C LYS A 237 23.27 5.23 13.95
N GLN A 238 24.14 5.39 12.96
CA GLN A 238 25.42 6.10 13.10
C GLN A 238 25.27 7.60 13.33
N GLU A 239 24.23 8.24 12.78
CA GLU A 239 23.91 9.63 13.10
C GLU A 239 23.37 9.74 14.53
N LYS A 240 22.43 8.86 14.91
CA LYS A 240 21.85 8.81 16.27
C LYS A 240 22.87 8.44 17.34
N THR A 241 23.99 7.76 17.03
CA THR A 241 25.12 7.58 17.97
C THR A 241 26.01 8.82 18.01
N LYS A 242 26.40 9.40 16.86
CA LYS A 242 27.17 10.66 16.81
C LYS A 242 26.46 11.82 17.52
N GLU A 243 25.14 11.90 17.45
CA GLU A 243 24.33 12.86 18.24
C GLU A 243 24.39 12.56 19.74
N LYS A 244 24.26 11.30 20.16
CA LYS A 244 24.39 10.88 21.57
C LYS A 244 25.81 11.09 22.13
N GLU A 245 26.82 11.17 21.27
CA GLU A 245 28.19 11.50 21.65
C GLU A 245 28.40 13.01 21.74
N LYS A 246 27.89 13.79 20.77
CA LYS A 246 27.83 15.27 20.86
C LYS A 246 27.03 15.74 22.09
N ALA A 247 25.96 15.04 22.45
CA ALA A 247 25.15 15.32 23.64
C ALA A 247 25.84 14.97 24.98
N LYS A 248 27.02 14.33 24.96
CA LYS A 248 27.81 13.98 26.17
C LYS A 248 28.89 14.99 26.52
N THR A 249 29.22 15.97 25.67
CA THR A 249 30.13 17.07 26.07
C THR A 249 29.44 17.98 27.11
N PRO A 250 30.06 18.25 28.27
CA PRO A 250 29.34 18.78 29.42
C PRO A 250 29.19 20.31 29.42
N VAL A 251 27.94 20.78 29.41
CA VAL A 251 27.57 22.11 29.93
C VAL A 251 26.56 21.90 31.05
N ALA A 252 27.02 22.02 32.29
CA ALA A 252 26.19 21.73 33.46
C ALA A 252 25.35 22.93 33.92
N LYS A 253 24.02 22.79 33.92
CA LYS A 253 23.15 23.25 35.02
C LYS A 253 21.69 22.74 34.95
N LYS A 254 21.39 21.87 35.93
CA LYS A 254 20.20 21.87 36.79
C LYS A 254 18.77 21.59 36.23
N THR A 255 18.30 20.39 36.63
CA THR A 255 16.99 20.08 37.29
C THR A 255 15.67 19.99 36.50
N GLU A 256 14.82 19.08 37.02
CA GLU A 256 13.34 19.04 36.92
C GLU A 256 12.67 18.81 35.55
N LYS A 257 12.46 17.52 35.19
CA LYS A 257 11.23 16.76 35.56
C LYS A 257 11.15 15.39 34.88
N MET A 258 11.17 14.32 35.67
CA MET A 258 10.61 13.03 35.24
C MET A 258 9.10 13.03 35.46
N ALA A 259 8.35 13.46 34.45
CA ALA A 259 6.90 13.35 34.43
C ALA A 259 6.40 13.16 32.98
N MET A 260 5.29 12.42 32.82
CA MET A 260 4.46 12.42 31.61
C MET A 260 5.11 11.98 30.28
N ARG A 261 5.57 10.71 30.19
CA ARG A 261 5.70 10.02 28.88
C ARG A 261 5.06 8.63 28.88
N LYS A 262 3.76 8.60 29.18
CA LYS A 262 2.88 7.44 28.96
C LYS A 262 1.48 7.88 28.51
N LEU A 263 1.44 8.70 27.46
CA LEU A 263 0.21 9.10 26.79
C LEU A 263 0.11 8.38 25.43
N THR A 264 -0.96 7.59 25.29
CA THR A 264 -1.64 7.22 24.04
C THR A 264 -0.82 7.02 22.76
N SER A 265 -0.45 5.77 22.46
CA SER A 265 -0.13 5.32 21.09
C SER A 265 -1.40 5.14 20.24
N MET A 266 -2.25 6.18 20.16
CA MET A 266 -3.52 6.18 19.42
C MET A 266 -3.54 7.15 18.22
N GLU A 267 -2.54 8.02 18.07
CA GLU A 267 -2.48 9.01 16.98
C GLU A 267 -2.03 8.41 15.63
N SER A 268 -1.49 7.18 15.60
CA SER A 268 -0.96 6.57 14.37
C SER A 268 -2.02 6.10 13.38
N GLN A 269 -3.26 5.82 13.81
CA GLN A 269 -4.31 5.30 12.91
C GLN A 269 -5.02 6.38 12.06
N SER A 270 -4.98 7.66 12.48
CA SER A 270 -5.59 8.75 11.71
C SER A 270 -4.82 9.09 10.43
N ASP A 271 -3.50 8.94 10.44
CA ASP A 271 -2.63 9.31 9.32
C ASP A 271 -2.71 8.33 8.13
N ASP A 272 -3.17 7.11 8.34
CA ASP A 272 -3.30 6.15 7.24
C ASP A 272 -4.55 6.42 6.39
N ILE A 273 -5.64 6.89 7.00
CA ILE A 273 -6.85 7.32 6.26
C ILE A 273 -6.57 8.56 5.40
N THR A 274 -5.74 9.50 5.86
CA THR A 274 -5.38 10.69 5.07
C THR A 274 -4.46 10.34 3.89
N LYS A 275 -3.49 9.43 4.07
CA LYS A 275 -2.68 8.85 2.97
C LYS A 275 -3.56 8.14 1.94
N VAL A 276 -4.50 7.29 2.38
CA VAL A 276 -5.43 6.58 1.49
C VAL A 276 -6.32 7.56 0.72
N SER A 277 -6.79 8.64 1.35
CA SER A 277 -7.56 9.70 0.68
C SER A 277 -6.78 10.37 -0.46
N GLN A 278 -5.48 10.65 -0.26
CA GLN A 278 -4.62 11.20 -1.31
C GLN A 278 -4.41 10.20 -2.47
N ALA A 279 -4.17 8.92 -2.16
CA ALA A 279 -4.03 7.88 -3.17
C ALA A 279 -5.34 7.68 -3.97
N ALA A 280 -6.49 7.64 -3.29
CA ALA A 280 -7.81 7.52 -3.91
C ALA A 280 -8.08 8.65 -4.91
N LYS A 281 -7.76 9.91 -4.58
CA LYS A 281 -7.88 11.05 -5.51
C LYS A 281 -6.99 10.93 -6.77
N ILE A 282 -5.87 10.22 -6.69
CA ILE A 282 -5.00 9.96 -7.85
C ILE A 282 -5.60 8.86 -8.74
N VAL A 283 -6.10 7.77 -8.13
CA VAL A 283 -6.81 6.71 -8.86
C VAL A 283 -8.10 7.24 -9.50
N GLU A 284 -8.85 8.10 -8.82
CA GLU A 284 -10.06 8.75 -9.33
C GLU A 284 -9.76 9.58 -10.60
N ARG A 285 -8.65 10.34 -10.60
CA ARG A 285 -8.18 11.07 -11.79
C ARG A 285 -7.79 10.13 -12.93
N MET A 286 -7.12 9.02 -12.63
CA MET A 286 -6.76 8.00 -13.64
C MET A 286 -8.01 7.36 -14.27
N VAL A 287 -9.04 7.04 -13.48
CA VAL A 287 -10.32 6.52 -13.97
C VAL A 287 -11.05 7.57 -14.83
N ASN A 288 -11.10 8.83 -14.39
CA ASN A 288 -11.70 9.91 -15.18
C ASN A 288 -10.94 10.16 -16.49
N GLN A 289 -9.61 10.11 -16.49
CA GLN A 289 -8.80 10.24 -17.71
C GLN A 289 -9.16 9.13 -18.71
N ASN A 290 -9.21 7.87 -18.28
CA ASN A 290 -9.60 6.75 -19.13
C ASN A 290 -11.06 6.83 -19.61
N THR A 291 -11.94 7.51 -18.87
CA THR A 291 -13.36 7.69 -19.23
C THR A 291 -13.57 8.79 -20.27
N TYR A 292 -12.67 9.77 -20.33
CA TYR A 292 -12.74 10.93 -21.23
C TYR A 292 -11.52 11.04 -22.15
N ASP A 293 -10.90 9.91 -22.51
CA ASP A 293 -9.64 9.89 -23.26
C ASP A 293 -9.80 10.56 -24.63
N ASP A 294 -10.85 10.24 -25.39
CA ASP A 294 -11.20 10.91 -26.66
C ASP A 294 -11.21 12.45 -26.52
N VAL A 295 -11.84 12.95 -25.45
CA VAL A 295 -11.95 14.40 -25.18
C VAL A 295 -10.61 15.02 -24.77
N ALA A 296 -9.75 14.25 -24.10
CA ALA A 296 -8.40 14.66 -23.75
C ALA A 296 -7.45 14.65 -24.97
N GLN A 297 -7.61 13.69 -25.88
CA GLN A 297 -6.95 13.66 -27.18
C GLN A 297 -7.41 14.85 -28.03
N ASP A 298 -8.71 15.11 -28.13
CA ASP A 298 -9.27 16.25 -28.88
C ASP A 298 -8.80 17.60 -28.33
N PHE A 299 -8.79 17.76 -27.01
CA PHE A 299 -8.22 18.94 -26.35
C PHE A 299 -6.79 19.21 -26.80
N LYS A 300 -5.93 18.18 -26.84
CA LYS A 300 -4.48 18.35 -27.00
C LYS A 300 -3.96 18.23 -28.43
N TYR A 301 -4.60 17.44 -29.29
CA TYR A 301 -4.07 17.01 -30.59
C TYR A 301 -5.00 17.24 -31.79
N TYR A 302 -6.33 17.21 -31.61
CA TYR A 302 -7.26 17.49 -32.72
C TYR A 302 -7.18 18.96 -33.15
N GLU A 303 -7.27 19.21 -34.46
CA GLU A 303 -7.50 20.54 -35.02
C GLU A 303 -8.53 20.42 -36.15
N ASP A 304 -9.46 21.36 -36.25
CA ASP A 304 -10.57 21.28 -37.21
C ASP A 304 -10.06 21.50 -38.64
N ALA A 305 -9.85 20.42 -39.39
CA ALA A 305 -9.37 20.47 -40.78
C ALA A 305 -10.38 21.12 -41.74
N ALA A 306 -11.66 21.26 -41.37
CA ALA A 306 -12.63 21.97 -42.21
C ALA A 306 -12.40 23.49 -42.22
N ASP A 307 -11.65 24.05 -41.27
CA ASP A 307 -11.31 25.48 -41.23
C ASP A 307 -10.46 25.94 -42.43
N GLU A 308 -9.74 25.03 -43.10
CA GLU A 308 -9.04 25.33 -44.36
C GLU A 308 -10.01 25.68 -45.50
N TYR A 309 -11.28 25.25 -45.41
CA TYR A 309 -12.33 25.40 -46.42
C TYR A 309 -13.44 26.39 -46.01
N ARG A 310 -13.38 26.96 -44.78
CA ARG A 310 -14.36 27.94 -44.25
C ARG A 310 -13.90 29.41 -44.39
N ASP A 311 -12.93 29.68 -45.25
CA ASP A 311 -12.29 30.99 -45.48
C ASP A 311 -11.78 31.71 -44.21
N GLN A 312 -12.69 32.41 -43.53
CA GLN A 312 -12.43 33.20 -42.33
C GLN A 312 -13.21 32.70 -41.11
N GLU A 313 -14.39 32.12 -41.28
CA GLU A 313 -15.25 31.63 -40.20
C GLU A 313 -14.59 30.51 -39.38
N GLY A 314 -14.97 30.36 -38.12
CA GLY A 314 -14.45 29.32 -37.24
C GLY A 314 -15.48 28.75 -36.28
N THR A 315 -15.10 27.68 -35.59
CA THR A 315 -16.00 26.83 -34.78
C THR A 315 -15.53 26.66 -33.34
N LEU A 316 -16.45 26.27 -32.47
CA LEU A 316 -16.21 25.93 -31.07
C LEU A 316 -16.52 24.44 -30.84
N LEU A 317 -15.47 23.62 -30.67
CA LEU A 317 -15.61 22.20 -30.37
C LEU A 317 -15.95 22.03 -28.87
N PRO A 318 -17.13 21.50 -28.50
CA PRO A 318 -17.45 21.23 -27.10
C PRO A 318 -16.63 20.05 -26.57
N LEU A 319 -15.86 20.30 -25.52
CA LEU A 319 -15.10 19.30 -24.78
C LEU A 319 -15.88 18.90 -23.52
N TRP A 320 -15.26 19.01 -22.34
CA TRP A 320 -15.86 18.64 -21.06
C TRP A 320 -17.05 19.52 -20.66
N LYS A 321 -17.98 18.90 -19.92
CA LYS A 321 -19.08 19.58 -19.22
C LYS A 321 -18.95 19.27 -17.73
N PHE A 322 -18.69 20.31 -16.95
CA PHE A 322 -18.54 20.23 -15.50
C PHE A 322 -19.89 20.52 -14.84
N GLN A 323 -20.27 19.69 -13.86
CA GLN A 323 -21.50 19.85 -13.08
C GLN A 323 -21.32 19.22 -11.70
N ASN A 324 -22.05 19.74 -10.71
CA ASN A 324 -22.19 19.13 -9.39
C ASN A 324 -23.67 19.05 -9.03
N ASP A 325 -24.14 17.91 -8.52
CA ASP A 325 -25.53 17.72 -8.10
C ASP A 325 -26.01 18.76 -7.08
N LYS A 326 -25.12 19.19 -6.19
CA LYS A 326 -25.42 20.23 -5.18
C LYS A 326 -25.56 21.64 -5.77
N ALA A 327 -25.05 21.85 -6.99
CA ALA A 327 -25.10 23.11 -7.74
C ALA A 327 -26.24 23.16 -8.76
N LYS A 328 -26.95 22.05 -9.01
CA LYS A 328 -28.10 22.03 -9.91
C LYS A 328 -29.14 23.07 -9.44
N ARG A 329 -29.51 23.99 -10.34
CA ARG A 329 -30.39 25.17 -10.11
C ARG A 329 -29.72 26.39 -9.45
N LEU A 330 -28.41 26.40 -9.22
CA LEU A 330 -27.66 27.62 -8.91
C LEU A 330 -27.03 28.15 -10.20
N ALA A 331 -27.24 29.42 -10.52
CA ALA A 331 -26.59 30.04 -11.67
C ALA A 331 -25.07 30.10 -11.46
N VAL A 332 -24.28 29.94 -12.53
CA VAL A 332 -22.87 30.34 -12.51
C VAL A 332 -22.82 31.86 -12.48
N THR A 333 -22.18 32.43 -11.45
CA THR A 333 -22.09 33.87 -11.20
C THR A 333 -20.67 34.44 -11.33
N ALA A 334 -19.65 33.58 -11.40
CA ALA A 334 -18.28 33.98 -11.74
C ALA A 334 -17.43 32.78 -12.16
N LEU A 335 -16.41 33.05 -12.96
CA LEU A 335 -15.37 32.09 -13.39
C LEU A 335 -14.00 32.74 -13.20
N CYS A 336 -13.04 32.01 -12.59
CA CYS A 336 -11.63 32.43 -12.58
C CYS A 336 -10.66 31.26 -12.68
N TRP A 337 -9.86 31.22 -13.75
CA TRP A 337 -8.71 30.32 -13.90
C TRP A 337 -7.63 30.59 -12.85
N ASN A 338 -6.98 29.54 -12.37
CA ASN A 338 -5.87 29.68 -11.43
C ASN A 338 -4.61 30.25 -12.13
N PRO A 339 -4.00 31.33 -11.63
CA PRO A 339 -2.83 31.96 -12.27
C PRO A 339 -1.60 31.05 -12.44
N LYS A 340 -1.49 29.96 -11.67
CA LYS A 340 -0.37 29.01 -11.70
C LYS A 340 -0.74 27.64 -12.27
N TYR A 341 -1.94 27.14 -11.97
CA TYR A 341 -2.41 25.81 -12.37
C TYR A 341 -3.32 25.90 -13.60
N LYS A 342 -2.73 25.67 -14.77
CA LYS A 342 -3.35 25.81 -16.11
C LYS A 342 -4.62 24.96 -16.32
N ASP A 343 -4.86 23.99 -15.45
CA ASP A 343 -5.97 23.06 -15.48
C ASP A 343 -7.00 23.25 -14.37
N LEU A 344 -6.80 24.20 -13.45
CA LEU A 344 -7.67 24.46 -12.30
C LEU A 344 -8.41 25.79 -12.47
N PHE A 345 -9.73 25.80 -12.24
CA PHE A 345 -10.54 27.02 -12.23
C PHE A 345 -11.58 27.00 -11.10
N ALA A 346 -11.90 28.18 -10.57
CA ALA A 346 -13.01 28.39 -9.65
C ALA A 346 -14.29 28.77 -10.39
N VAL A 347 -15.41 28.33 -9.82
CA VAL A 347 -16.77 28.64 -10.23
C VAL A 347 -17.53 29.15 -9.03
N GLY A 348 -18.08 30.36 -9.14
CA GLY A 348 -19.04 30.92 -8.21
C GLY A 348 -20.43 30.45 -8.59
N HIS A 349 -21.17 29.92 -7.62
CA HIS A 349 -22.58 29.59 -7.78
C HIS A 349 -23.45 30.46 -6.85
N GLY A 350 -24.51 31.04 -7.42
CA GLY A 350 -25.47 31.90 -6.72
C GLY A 350 -26.82 31.94 -7.45
N SER A 351 -27.50 33.09 -7.37
CA SER A 351 -28.75 33.35 -8.08
C SER A 351 -28.83 34.83 -8.47
N TYR A 352 -29.35 35.11 -9.66
CA TYR A 352 -29.74 36.45 -10.12
C TYR A 352 -31.25 36.71 -9.94
N ASP A 353 -32.02 35.69 -9.55
CA ASP A 353 -33.46 35.81 -9.36
C ASP A 353 -33.74 36.36 -7.95
N PHE A 354 -33.97 37.67 -7.87
CA PHE A 354 -34.31 38.40 -6.63
C PHE A 354 -35.43 37.71 -5.82
N MET A 355 -36.41 37.09 -6.50
CA MET A 355 -37.56 36.43 -5.87
C MET A 355 -37.27 34.96 -5.50
N LYS A 356 -36.11 34.42 -5.89
CA LYS A 356 -35.64 33.05 -5.58
C LYS A 356 -34.17 33.07 -5.16
N GLN A 357 -33.85 33.89 -4.15
CA GLN A 357 -32.51 33.92 -3.62
C GLN A 357 -32.16 32.63 -2.88
N SER A 358 -30.95 32.13 -3.11
CA SER A 358 -30.50 30.81 -2.67
C SER A 358 -29.13 30.84 -2.00
N ARG A 359 -28.78 29.74 -1.31
CA ARG A 359 -27.42 29.47 -0.85
C ARG A 359 -26.41 29.55 -2.01
N GLY A 360 -25.15 29.90 -1.69
CA GLY A 360 -24.06 29.89 -2.65
C GLY A 360 -23.16 28.67 -2.51
N MET A 361 -22.32 28.43 -3.52
CA MET A 361 -21.20 27.48 -3.42
C MET A 361 -20.01 27.95 -4.25
N LEU A 362 -18.81 27.83 -3.68
CA LEU A 362 -17.55 27.94 -4.41
C LEU A 362 -17.08 26.53 -4.75
N LEU A 363 -17.01 26.20 -6.05
CA LEU A 363 -16.48 24.94 -6.55
C LEU A 363 -15.19 25.20 -7.32
N LEU A 364 -14.17 24.36 -7.12
CA LEU A 364 -12.98 24.38 -7.99
C LEU A 364 -12.90 23.07 -8.75
N TYR A 365 -12.89 23.15 -10.07
CA TYR A 365 -12.76 22.00 -10.97
C TYR A 365 -11.36 21.94 -11.56
N SER A 366 -10.84 20.73 -11.74
CA SER A 366 -9.61 20.45 -12.49
C SER A 366 -9.98 19.72 -13.77
N MET A 367 -9.33 20.05 -14.90
CA MET A 367 -9.49 19.28 -16.14
C MET A 367 -9.04 17.80 -15.99
N LYS A 368 -8.31 17.46 -14.93
CA LYS A 368 -7.96 16.07 -14.57
C LYS A 368 -9.12 15.26 -13.96
N ASN A 369 -10.19 15.92 -13.52
CA ASN A 369 -11.41 15.27 -13.02
C ASN A 369 -12.64 16.13 -13.39
N PRO A 370 -13.23 15.93 -14.58
CA PRO A 370 -14.42 16.66 -15.00
C PRO A 370 -15.67 16.35 -14.17
N SER A 371 -15.73 15.13 -13.60
CA SER A 371 -16.91 14.61 -12.91
C SER A 371 -17.08 15.17 -11.49
N PHE A 372 -15.98 15.42 -10.78
CA PHE A 372 -16.02 15.89 -9.39
C PHE A 372 -15.06 17.08 -9.15
N PRO A 373 -15.54 18.18 -8.55
CA PRO A 373 -14.70 19.31 -8.17
C PRO A 373 -13.72 18.93 -7.05
N GLU A 374 -12.48 19.41 -7.16
CA GLU A 374 -11.38 19.10 -6.24
C GLU A 374 -11.53 19.79 -4.87
N TYR A 375 -12.19 20.96 -4.87
CA TYR A 375 -12.59 21.69 -3.65
C TYR A 375 -14.07 22.09 -3.73
N ILE A 376 -14.75 22.00 -2.59
CA ILE A 376 -16.18 22.32 -2.42
C ILE A 376 -16.31 23.16 -1.14
N PHE A 377 -16.82 24.38 -1.26
CA PHE A 377 -17.21 25.21 -0.12
C PHE A 377 -18.66 25.66 -0.31
N SER A 378 -19.49 25.53 0.72
CA SER A 378 -20.89 25.99 0.72
C SER A 378 -21.05 27.24 1.57
N SER A 379 -21.72 28.27 1.03
CA SER A 379 -22.01 29.53 1.72
C SER A 379 -23.51 29.71 1.96
N GLU A 380 -23.85 30.40 3.04
CA GLU A 380 -25.23 30.72 3.43
C GLU A 380 -25.91 31.60 2.37
N SER A 381 -25.17 32.59 1.87
CA SER A 381 -25.59 33.56 0.86
C SER A 381 -25.03 33.18 -0.52
N GLY A 382 -25.76 33.52 -1.58
CA GLY A 382 -25.31 33.37 -2.96
C GLY A 382 -23.99 34.10 -3.22
N ILE A 383 -23.06 33.43 -3.91
CA ILE A 383 -21.83 34.06 -4.42
C ILE A 383 -22.20 34.85 -5.67
N MET A 384 -21.71 36.08 -5.78
CA MET A 384 -21.96 36.95 -6.93
C MET A 384 -20.68 37.26 -7.72
N CYS A 385 -19.50 37.17 -7.08
CA CYS A 385 -18.21 37.31 -7.75
C CYS A 385 -17.08 36.58 -7.02
N LEU A 386 -15.97 36.33 -7.72
CA LEU A 386 -14.74 35.78 -7.14
C LEU A 386 -13.49 36.18 -7.93
N ASP A 387 -12.33 36.15 -7.29
CA ASP A 387 -11.02 36.29 -7.93
C ASP A 387 -9.90 35.49 -7.22
N MET A 388 -8.85 35.11 -7.95
CA MET A 388 -7.70 34.34 -7.44
C MET A 388 -6.43 35.18 -7.37
N HIS A 389 -5.72 35.14 -6.25
CA HIS A 389 -4.48 35.90 -6.09
C HIS A 389 -3.35 35.36 -6.98
N VAL A 390 -2.67 36.26 -7.70
CA VAL A 390 -1.60 35.93 -8.66
C VAL A 390 -0.42 35.23 -7.99
N ASP A 391 0.22 35.86 -7.02
CA ASP A 391 1.41 35.32 -6.34
C ASP A 391 1.07 34.27 -5.27
N HIS A 392 -0.18 34.22 -4.81
CA HIS A 392 -0.68 33.28 -3.81
C HIS A 392 -1.91 32.50 -4.30
N PRO A 393 -1.81 31.62 -5.33
CA PRO A 393 -2.95 30.96 -5.99
C PRO A 393 -3.74 29.95 -5.15
N TYR A 394 -3.51 29.92 -3.83
CA TYR A 394 -4.32 29.20 -2.84
C TYR A 394 -5.28 30.14 -2.10
N LEU A 395 -5.24 31.45 -2.35
CA LEU A 395 -6.18 32.44 -1.83
C LEU A 395 -7.19 32.81 -2.91
N VAL A 396 -8.47 32.69 -2.57
CA VAL A 396 -9.60 33.05 -3.43
C VAL A 396 -10.46 34.05 -2.67
N VAL A 397 -10.67 35.24 -3.22
CA VAL A 397 -11.61 36.23 -2.67
C VAL A 397 -12.98 36.04 -3.32
N VAL A 398 -14.05 36.26 -2.56
CA VAL A 398 -15.43 35.96 -2.94
C VAL A 398 -16.35 37.05 -2.41
N GLY A 399 -17.11 37.69 -3.29
CA GLY A 399 -18.19 38.61 -2.93
C GLY A 399 -19.55 37.91 -2.90
N TYR A 400 -20.37 38.25 -1.90
CA TYR A 400 -21.71 37.68 -1.71
C TYR A 400 -22.82 38.69 -1.98
N TYR A 401 -24.02 38.15 -2.20
CA TYR A 401 -25.26 38.93 -2.32
C TYR A 401 -25.65 39.68 -1.04
N ASP A 402 -25.21 39.22 0.14
CA ASP A 402 -25.52 39.84 1.43
C ASP A 402 -24.61 41.03 1.80
N GLY A 403 -23.85 41.55 0.81
CA GLY A 403 -22.87 42.61 0.99
C GLY A 403 -21.56 42.21 1.67
N ASN A 404 -21.40 40.93 2.06
CA ASN A 404 -20.13 40.46 2.62
C ASN A 404 -19.10 40.15 1.52
N VAL A 405 -17.83 40.28 1.88
CA VAL A 405 -16.69 39.71 1.15
C VAL A 405 -15.96 38.71 2.04
N ALA A 406 -15.40 37.65 1.46
CA ALA A 406 -14.63 36.65 2.19
C ALA A 406 -13.41 36.13 1.42
N ILE A 407 -12.42 35.62 2.14
CA ILE A 407 -11.24 34.95 1.60
C ILE A 407 -11.26 33.47 2.00
N TYR A 408 -11.20 32.59 1.01
CA TYR A 408 -10.96 31.15 1.19
C TYR A 408 -9.48 30.82 1.01
N ASN A 409 -9.00 29.81 1.73
CA ASN A 409 -7.61 29.32 1.64
C ASN A 409 -7.60 27.82 1.34
N LEU A 410 -7.24 27.47 0.10
CA LEU A 410 -7.26 26.09 -0.42
C LEU A 410 -6.28 25.13 0.28
N LYS A 411 -5.34 25.64 1.09
CA LYS A 411 -4.45 24.80 1.92
C LYS A 411 -5.12 24.28 3.19
N LYS A 412 -6.22 24.91 3.66
CA LYS A 412 -6.93 24.49 4.88
C LYS A 412 -8.13 23.60 4.51
N PRO A 413 -8.32 22.43 5.14
CA PRO A 413 -9.44 21.52 4.85
C PRO A 413 -10.79 21.98 5.45
N HIS A 414 -10.90 23.24 5.88
CA HIS A 414 -12.12 23.76 6.51
C HIS A 414 -13.10 24.24 5.44
N SER A 415 -14.37 23.85 5.55
CA SER A 415 -15.44 24.26 4.62
C SER A 415 -15.90 25.73 4.78
N GLN A 416 -15.30 26.49 5.70
CA GLN A 416 -15.63 27.89 5.96
C GLN A 416 -14.49 28.82 5.46
N PRO A 417 -14.81 30.08 5.10
CA PRO A 417 -13.79 31.06 4.73
C PRO A 417 -12.84 31.34 5.91
N CYS A 418 -11.60 31.70 5.60
CA CYS A 418 -10.61 32.09 6.61
C CYS A 418 -10.87 33.49 7.18
N PHE A 419 -11.39 34.38 6.35
CA PHE A 419 -11.76 35.74 6.72
C PHE A 419 -13.10 36.07 6.04
N ARG A 420 -14.02 36.72 6.75
CA ARG A 420 -15.32 37.19 6.23
C ARG A 420 -15.57 38.57 6.84
N SER A 421 -15.97 39.55 6.02
CA SER A 421 -16.41 40.84 6.51
C SER A 421 -17.66 40.71 7.38
N THR A 422 -17.91 41.68 8.25
CA THR A 422 -19.14 41.76 9.05
C THR A 422 -19.62 43.21 9.11
N SER A 423 -20.79 43.45 9.70
CA SER A 423 -21.30 44.81 9.97
C SER A 423 -20.37 45.62 10.89
N LYS A 424 -19.44 44.98 11.62
CA LYS A 424 -18.40 45.66 12.41
C LYS A 424 -17.17 46.05 11.59
N SER A 425 -16.89 45.33 10.50
CA SER A 425 -15.72 45.56 9.64
C SER A 425 -16.08 46.26 8.32
N GLY A 426 -17.22 46.95 8.25
CA GLY A 426 -17.64 47.73 7.08
C GLY A 426 -18.06 46.92 5.85
N LYS A 427 -18.80 45.81 6.02
CA LYS A 427 -19.44 45.14 4.87
C LYS A 427 -20.31 46.11 4.04
N HIS A 428 -20.53 45.81 2.76
CA HIS A 428 -21.50 46.54 1.93
C HIS A 428 -22.93 46.32 2.44
N THR A 429 -23.85 47.22 2.06
CA THR A 429 -25.29 47.01 2.32
C THR A 429 -25.94 46.06 1.32
N ASP A 430 -25.46 46.06 0.07
CA ASP A 430 -26.10 45.45 -1.11
C ASP A 430 -25.14 44.49 -1.85
N PRO A 431 -25.60 43.71 -2.85
CA PRO A 431 -24.79 42.66 -3.50
C PRO A 431 -23.42 43.16 -4.00
N VAL A 432 -22.37 42.38 -3.73
CA VAL A 432 -21.01 42.66 -4.23
C VAL A 432 -20.87 42.06 -5.63
N TRP A 433 -20.92 42.89 -6.67
CA TRP A 433 -20.97 42.43 -8.06
C TRP A 433 -19.60 42.09 -8.65
N GLN A 434 -18.52 42.70 -8.16
CA GLN A 434 -17.17 42.29 -8.54
C GLN A 434 -16.18 42.48 -7.39
N VAL A 435 -15.18 41.59 -7.35
CA VAL A 435 -14.00 41.67 -6.49
C VAL A 435 -12.76 41.42 -7.36
N LYS A 436 -11.64 42.10 -7.08
CA LYS A 436 -10.35 41.87 -7.74
C LYS A 436 -9.19 42.06 -6.78
N TRP A 437 -8.23 41.14 -6.81
CA TRP A 437 -6.94 41.32 -6.14
C TRP A 437 -6.13 42.44 -6.79
N GLN A 438 -5.26 43.05 -6.01
CA GLN A 438 -4.26 43.99 -6.49
C GLN A 438 -2.88 43.63 -5.92
N LYS A 439 -1.85 44.38 -6.32
CA LYS A 439 -0.55 44.38 -5.65
C LYS A 439 -0.75 44.79 -4.19
N ASP A 440 0.11 44.25 -3.33
CA ASP A 440 0.11 44.54 -1.91
C ASP A 440 0.24 46.04 -1.60
N ASP A 441 -0.28 46.43 -0.44
CA ASP A 441 -0.19 47.80 0.09
C ASP A 441 1.27 48.17 0.42
N MET A 442 1.55 49.43 0.75
CA MET A 442 2.91 49.94 1.04
C MET A 442 3.62 49.18 2.18
N ASP A 443 2.85 48.62 3.12
CA ASP A 443 3.33 47.78 4.22
C ASP A 443 3.53 46.29 3.83
N ASN A 444 3.34 45.93 2.55
CA ASN A 444 3.28 44.56 2.02
C ASN A 444 2.15 43.71 2.65
N ASN A 445 0.99 44.33 2.91
CA ASN A 445 -0.24 43.62 3.28
C ASN A 445 -1.08 43.31 2.03
N LEU A 446 -1.65 42.10 1.97
CA LEU A 446 -2.49 41.69 0.82
C LEU A 446 -3.72 42.60 0.70
N ASN A 447 -3.95 43.14 -0.51
CA ASN A 447 -5.03 44.10 -0.78
C ASN A 447 -5.90 43.65 -1.96
N PHE A 448 -7.22 43.81 -1.81
CA PHE A 448 -8.20 43.60 -2.87
C PHE A 448 -9.28 44.68 -2.82
N PHE A 449 -9.98 44.87 -3.93
CA PHE A 449 -11.06 45.85 -4.05
C PHE A 449 -12.40 45.16 -4.35
N SER A 450 -13.50 45.81 -3.96
CA SER A 450 -14.87 45.37 -4.25
C SER A 450 -15.74 46.53 -4.76
N VAL A 451 -16.76 46.18 -5.55
CA VAL A 451 -17.85 47.09 -5.98
C VAL A 451 -19.21 46.48 -5.64
N SER A 452 -20.20 47.32 -5.32
CA SER A 452 -21.56 46.92 -4.96
C SER A 452 -22.61 47.89 -5.50
N SER A 453 -23.86 47.44 -5.57
CA SER A 453 -25.03 48.33 -5.76
C SER A 453 -25.14 49.40 -4.68
N ASP A 454 -24.48 49.28 -3.52
CA ASP A 454 -24.41 50.34 -2.50
C ASP A 454 -23.57 51.57 -2.91
N GLY A 455 -23.05 51.55 -4.14
CA GLY A 455 -22.32 52.63 -4.78
C GLY A 455 -20.90 52.85 -4.24
N ARG A 456 -20.40 51.97 -3.37
CA ARG A 456 -19.04 52.08 -2.83
C ARG A 456 -18.08 51.23 -3.63
N ILE A 457 -16.92 51.80 -3.94
CA ILE A 457 -15.71 51.04 -4.25
C ILE A 457 -14.85 51.04 -2.99
N VAL A 458 -14.59 49.85 -2.45
CA VAL A 458 -13.93 49.66 -1.14
C VAL A 458 -12.63 48.90 -1.33
N SER A 459 -11.53 49.42 -0.76
CA SER A 459 -10.25 48.70 -0.63
C SER A 459 -10.26 47.90 0.67
N TRP A 460 -9.76 46.69 0.63
CA TRP A 460 -9.73 45.75 1.74
C TRP A 460 -8.32 45.23 1.97
N THR A 461 -7.67 45.75 3.01
CA THR A 461 -6.32 45.34 3.39
C THR A 461 -6.39 44.27 4.48
N LEU A 462 -5.79 43.10 4.24
CA LEU A 462 -5.72 42.00 5.21
C LEU A 462 -4.56 42.24 6.19
N VAL A 463 -4.85 42.88 7.32
CA VAL A 463 -3.85 43.19 8.34
C VAL A 463 -3.84 42.09 9.40
N LYS A 464 -2.81 41.23 9.38
CA LYS A 464 -2.55 40.08 10.27
C LYS A 464 -3.64 38.99 10.27
N SER A 465 -4.85 39.32 10.72
CA SER A 465 -6.00 38.40 10.82
C SER A 465 -7.35 39.12 10.73
N GLU A 466 -7.36 40.43 10.52
CA GLU A 466 -8.57 41.25 10.37
C GLU A 466 -8.61 41.87 8.97
N LEU A 467 -9.83 42.05 8.44
CA LEU A 467 -10.09 42.76 7.20
C LEU A 467 -10.39 44.22 7.52
N VAL A 468 -9.45 45.11 7.20
CA VAL A 468 -9.62 46.56 7.31
C VAL A 468 -10.21 47.07 5.99
N HIS A 469 -11.25 47.90 6.06
CA HIS A 469 -11.92 48.47 4.89
C HIS A 469 -11.63 49.98 4.78
N ILE A 470 -11.54 50.49 3.56
CA ILE A 470 -11.46 51.92 3.25
C ILE A 470 -12.38 52.21 2.06
N ASP A 471 -13.36 53.09 2.24
CA ASP A 471 -14.20 53.61 1.15
C ASP A 471 -13.32 54.49 0.22
N ILE A 472 -13.00 54.01 -0.98
CA ILE A 472 -12.13 54.71 -1.94
C ILE A 472 -12.92 55.66 -2.83
N ILE A 473 -14.07 55.24 -3.35
CA ILE A 473 -14.98 56.07 -4.14
C ILE A 473 -16.43 55.80 -3.73
N LYS A 474 -17.27 56.84 -3.78
CA LYS A 474 -18.72 56.75 -3.61
C LYS A 474 -19.41 57.32 -4.86
N LEU A 475 -20.03 56.44 -5.63
CA LEU A 475 -20.77 56.76 -6.85
C LEU A 475 -21.99 57.61 -6.50
N LYS A 476 -22.14 58.75 -7.18
CA LYS A 476 -23.27 59.67 -7.03
C LYS A 476 -23.90 59.93 -8.38
N VAL A 477 -25.23 59.93 -8.44
CA VAL A 477 -25.98 60.23 -9.66
C VAL A 477 -26.05 61.74 -9.87
N GLU A 478 -25.42 62.23 -10.93
CA GLU A 478 -25.46 63.63 -11.33
C GLU A 478 -26.88 64.04 -11.76
N GLY A 479 -27.40 65.12 -11.18
CA GLY A 479 -28.71 65.71 -11.53
C GLY A 479 -29.89 65.35 -10.61
N SER A 480 -29.69 64.51 -9.58
CA SER A 480 -30.79 63.99 -8.72
C SER A 480 -31.08 64.79 -7.44
N THR A 481 -30.70 66.07 -7.35
CA THR A 481 -31.00 66.91 -6.17
C THR A 481 -32.45 67.42 -6.18
N THR A 482 -33.39 66.60 -5.73
CA THR A 482 -34.73 67.08 -5.36
C THR A 482 -34.64 67.93 -4.09
N GLU A 483 -34.85 69.24 -4.21
CA GLU A 483 -34.93 70.13 -3.05
C GLU A 483 -36.21 69.85 -2.25
N ILE A 484 -36.09 69.04 -1.20
CA ILE A 484 -37.15 68.84 -0.21
C ILE A 484 -37.22 70.11 0.67
N PRO A 485 -38.42 70.68 0.96
CA PRO A 485 -38.58 71.92 1.73
C PRO A 485 -38.19 71.89 3.23
N GLU A 486 -37.07 71.25 3.60
CA GLU A 486 -36.53 71.25 4.96
C GLU A 486 -34.99 71.14 5.03
N GLY A 487 -34.28 71.31 3.90
CA GLY A 487 -32.82 71.38 3.86
C GLY A 487 -32.07 70.03 3.83
N LEU A 488 -32.78 68.89 3.83
CA LEU A 488 -32.18 67.59 3.55
C LEU A 488 -31.86 67.46 2.05
N GLN A 489 -30.57 67.55 1.70
CA GLN A 489 -30.09 67.15 0.37
C GLN A 489 -30.00 65.62 0.29
N LEU A 490 -31.02 65.00 -0.30
CA LEU A 490 -30.94 63.61 -0.74
C LEU A 490 -30.11 63.52 -2.02
N HIS A 491 -29.00 62.79 -1.96
CA HIS A 491 -28.21 62.40 -3.14
C HIS A 491 -28.58 60.98 -3.53
N THR A 492 -28.96 60.75 -4.79
CA THR A 492 -29.11 59.38 -5.28
C THR A 492 -27.73 58.74 -5.44
N VAL A 493 -27.59 57.51 -4.94
CA VAL A 493 -26.35 56.72 -4.99
C VAL A 493 -26.34 55.93 -6.30
N GLY A 494 -25.23 55.99 -7.04
CA GLY A 494 -25.09 55.26 -8.29
C GLY A 494 -24.73 53.79 -8.05
N CYS A 495 -25.47 52.84 -8.61
CA CYS A 495 -25.22 51.41 -8.41
C CYS A 495 -24.03 50.94 -9.27
N GLY A 496 -22.97 50.43 -8.64
CA GLY A 496 -21.76 49.94 -9.33
C GLY A 496 -21.83 48.44 -9.64
N THR A 497 -21.64 48.07 -10.91
CA THR A 497 -21.84 46.70 -11.40
C THR A 497 -20.53 45.98 -11.74
N ALA A 498 -19.56 46.67 -12.35
CA ALA A 498 -18.29 46.07 -12.77
C ALA A 498 -17.13 47.06 -12.63
N PHE A 499 -15.90 46.57 -12.48
CA PHE A 499 -14.69 47.40 -12.52
C PHE A 499 -13.45 46.64 -13.00
N ASP A 500 -12.46 47.34 -13.57
CA ASP A 500 -11.15 46.74 -13.89
C ASP A 500 -9.98 47.72 -13.74
N PHE A 501 -8.87 47.19 -13.22
CA PHE A 501 -7.62 47.92 -13.05
C PHE A 501 -6.84 47.99 -14.36
N HIS A 502 -6.30 49.18 -14.64
CA HIS A 502 -5.36 49.38 -15.73
C HIS A 502 -4.03 48.66 -15.42
N LYS A 503 -3.41 48.01 -16.42
CA LYS A 503 -2.34 47.02 -16.16
C LYS A 503 -0.96 47.63 -15.81
N GLU A 504 -0.64 48.83 -16.30
CA GLU A 504 0.60 49.55 -15.96
C GLU A 504 0.38 50.61 -14.86
N ILE A 505 -0.49 51.59 -15.13
CA ILE A 505 -0.89 52.68 -14.20
C ILE A 505 -1.75 52.11 -13.05
N ASP A 506 -1.10 51.71 -11.96
CA ASP A 506 -1.75 51.06 -10.82
C ASP A 506 -2.89 51.87 -10.16
N TYR A 507 -2.78 53.20 -10.10
CA TYR A 507 -3.80 54.03 -9.45
C TYR A 507 -5.09 54.17 -10.27
N MET A 508 -5.11 53.78 -11.55
CA MET A 508 -6.23 54.04 -12.46
C MET A 508 -7.11 52.79 -12.68
N PHE A 509 -8.42 52.98 -12.60
CA PHE A 509 -9.41 51.94 -12.88
C PHE A 509 -10.65 52.50 -13.58
N LEU A 510 -11.47 51.61 -14.14
CA LEU A 510 -12.78 51.95 -14.69
C LEU A 510 -13.86 51.29 -13.84
N VAL A 511 -15.02 51.94 -13.71
CA VAL A 511 -16.21 51.40 -13.02
C VAL A 511 -17.42 51.56 -13.94
N GLY A 512 -18.10 50.46 -14.27
CA GLY A 512 -19.41 50.47 -14.93
C GLY A 512 -20.55 50.55 -13.91
N THR A 513 -21.67 51.17 -14.29
CA THR A 513 -22.86 51.31 -13.44
C THR A 513 -24.12 50.70 -14.06
N GLU A 514 -25.12 50.51 -13.21
CA GLU A 514 -26.47 50.08 -13.61
C GLU A 514 -27.17 51.10 -14.54
N GLU A 515 -26.74 52.36 -14.50
CA GLU A 515 -27.22 53.46 -15.36
C GLU A 515 -26.67 53.43 -16.79
N GLY A 516 -25.74 52.51 -17.10
CA GLY A 516 -25.07 52.46 -18.41
C GLY A 516 -23.87 53.39 -18.55
N LYS A 517 -23.50 54.14 -17.51
CA LYS A 517 -22.29 54.98 -17.50
C LYS A 517 -21.05 54.16 -17.14
N ILE A 518 -19.89 54.63 -17.61
CA ILE A 518 -18.58 54.16 -17.17
C ILE A 518 -17.79 55.35 -16.63
N TYR A 519 -17.35 55.27 -15.39
CA TYR A 519 -16.53 56.26 -14.73
C TYR A 519 -15.05 55.85 -14.76
N LYS A 520 -14.18 56.80 -15.09
CA LYS A 520 -12.72 56.67 -14.99
C LYS A 520 -12.28 57.17 -13.64
N CYS A 521 -11.61 56.32 -12.87
CA CYS A 521 -11.41 56.50 -11.43
C CYS A 521 -9.92 56.48 -11.06
N SER A 522 -9.59 57.14 -9.95
CA SER A 522 -8.26 57.16 -9.34
C SER A 522 -8.32 56.74 -7.88
N LYS A 523 -7.44 55.85 -7.44
CA LYS A 523 -7.29 55.52 -6.00
C LYS A 523 -6.95 56.76 -5.16
N SER A 524 -6.13 57.65 -5.71
CA SER A 524 -5.58 58.81 -5.01
C SER A 524 -6.50 60.03 -5.03
N TYR A 525 -7.58 60.00 -5.82
CA TYR A 525 -8.55 61.08 -5.96
C TYR A 525 -9.97 60.53 -5.77
N SER A 526 -10.35 60.38 -4.50
CA SER A 526 -11.63 59.82 -4.04
C SER A 526 -12.83 60.73 -4.22
N SER A 527 -12.60 62.03 -4.46
CA SER A 527 -13.62 63.09 -4.44
C SER A 527 -14.26 63.40 -5.80
N GLN A 528 -13.60 63.03 -6.91
CA GLN A 528 -14.02 63.34 -8.28
C GLN A 528 -13.59 62.24 -9.24
N PHE A 529 -14.39 61.99 -10.28
CA PHE A 529 -14.02 61.11 -11.39
C PHE A 529 -13.02 61.81 -12.31
N LEU A 530 -12.09 61.05 -12.89
CA LEU A 530 -11.13 61.56 -13.88
C LEU A 530 -11.78 61.83 -15.24
N ASP A 531 -12.78 61.03 -15.59
CA ASP A 531 -13.59 61.16 -16.80
C ASP A 531 -14.89 60.33 -16.66
N THR A 532 -15.88 60.65 -17.50
CA THR A 532 -17.17 59.94 -17.61
C THR A 532 -17.45 59.61 -19.06
N TYR A 533 -17.87 58.37 -19.32
CA TYR A 533 -18.35 57.89 -20.62
C TYR A 533 -19.83 57.50 -20.50
N ASP A 534 -20.69 58.14 -21.29
CA ASP A 534 -22.08 57.73 -21.49
C ASP A 534 -22.08 56.51 -22.44
N ALA A 535 -21.86 55.33 -21.86
CA ALA A 535 -21.40 54.17 -22.62
C ALA A 535 -22.56 53.32 -23.18
N HIS A 536 -23.60 53.10 -22.39
CA HIS A 536 -24.70 52.18 -22.67
C HIS A 536 -26.05 52.75 -22.22
N ASN A 537 -27.15 52.18 -22.73
CA ASN A 537 -28.52 52.60 -22.40
C ASN A 537 -29.15 51.78 -21.25
N MET A 538 -28.42 50.78 -20.74
CA MET A 538 -28.78 49.89 -19.63
C MET A 538 -27.52 49.51 -18.86
N ALA A 539 -27.67 48.78 -17.75
CA ALA A 539 -26.58 48.31 -16.90
C ALA A 539 -25.36 47.79 -17.67
N VAL A 540 -24.16 48.21 -17.24
CA VAL A 540 -22.89 47.71 -17.79
C VAL A 540 -22.51 46.43 -17.07
N ASP A 541 -22.73 45.29 -17.71
CA ASP A 541 -22.57 43.96 -17.09
C ASP A 541 -21.08 43.58 -16.91
N ALA A 542 -20.19 44.05 -17.79
CA ALA A 542 -18.74 43.91 -17.62
C ALA A 542 -17.93 45.07 -18.24
N VAL A 543 -16.78 45.38 -17.64
CA VAL A 543 -15.76 46.31 -18.15
C VAL A 543 -14.38 45.67 -17.99
N ILE A 544 -13.59 45.56 -19.07
CA ILE A 544 -12.29 44.85 -19.05
C ILE A 544 -11.25 45.55 -19.95
N TRP A 545 -10.08 45.85 -19.38
CA TRP A 545 -8.91 46.35 -20.13
C TRP A 545 -8.30 45.27 -21.04
N ASN A 546 -7.79 45.67 -22.21
CA ASN A 546 -7.09 44.76 -23.09
C ASN A 546 -5.81 44.20 -22.42
N PRO A 547 -5.50 42.89 -22.51
CA PRO A 547 -4.32 42.30 -21.88
C PRO A 547 -2.98 42.86 -22.36
N TYR A 548 -2.94 43.44 -23.56
CA TYR A 548 -1.73 43.95 -24.20
C TYR A 548 -1.71 45.47 -24.37
N HIS A 549 -2.82 46.06 -24.82
CA HIS A 549 -2.88 47.47 -25.23
C HIS A 549 -3.50 48.35 -24.14
N THR A 550 -2.65 49.04 -23.39
CA THR A 550 -3.05 49.72 -22.14
C THR A 550 -4.06 50.85 -22.30
N LYS A 551 -4.19 51.45 -23.50
CA LYS A 551 -5.19 52.52 -23.71
C LYS A 551 -6.61 51.98 -23.98
N VAL A 552 -6.75 50.68 -24.28
CA VAL A 552 -8.00 50.09 -24.78
C VAL A 552 -8.73 49.28 -23.72
N PHE A 553 -10.04 49.49 -23.63
CA PHE A 553 -10.94 48.64 -22.86
C PHE A 553 -12.18 48.27 -23.67
N MET A 554 -12.89 47.26 -23.19
CA MET A 554 -14.16 46.79 -23.73
C MET A 554 -15.22 46.84 -22.63
N SER A 555 -16.46 47.15 -23.02
CA SER A 555 -17.64 47.07 -22.17
C SER A 555 -18.76 46.28 -22.85
N CYS A 556 -19.59 45.61 -22.07
CA CYS A 556 -20.83 45.00 -22.54
C CYS A 556 -22.01 45.37 -21.64
N SER A 557 -23.21 45.20 -22.18
CA SER A 557 -24.43 45.57 -21.48
C SER A 557 -25.63 44.74 -21.92
N SER A 558 -26.61 44.69 -21.03
CA SER A 558 -27.98 44.30 -21.29
C SER A 558 -28.69 45.17 -22.34
N ASP A 559 -28.10 46.28 -22.80
CA ASP A 559 -28.50 47.04 -24.01
C ASP A 559 -28.17 46.35 -25.35
N TRP A 560 -27.73 45.08 -25.28
CA TRP A 560 -27.37 44.17 -26.40
C TRP A 560 -26.06 44.52 -27.10
N THR A 561 -25.39 45.61 -26.72
CA THR A 561 -24.16 46.05 -27.38
C THR A 561 -22.88 45.66 -26.64
N VAL A 562 -21.84 45.34 -27.41
CA VAL A 562 -20.44 45.31 -26.96
C VAL A 562 -19.74 46.51 -27.59
N LYS A 563 -19.06 47.30 -26.77
CA LYS A 563 -18.39 48.54 -27.21
C LYS A 563 -16.91 48.50 -26.84
N ILE A 564 -16.06 48.90 -27.79
CA ILE A 564 -14.60 48.96 -27.61
C ILE A 564 -14.18 50.42 -27.63
N TRP A 565 -13.37 50.81 -26.66
CA TRP A 565 -13.03 52.19 -26.36
C TRP A 565 -11.52 52.40 -26.30
N ASP A 566 -11.05 53.60 -26.64
CA ASP A 566 -9.78 54.11 -26.12
C ASP A 566 -10.12 55.09 -25.00
N HIS A 567 -9.56 54.91 -23.81
CA HIS A 567 -9.81 55.73 -22.63
C HIS A 567 -9.34 57.20 -22.72
N THR A 568 -8.81 57.62 -23.89
CA THR A 568 -8.53 59.01 -24.26
C THR A 568 -9.64 59.65 -25.13
N ILE A 569 -10.67 58.89 -25.53
CA ILE A 569 -11.70 59.31 -26.47
C ILE A 569 -13.10 59.03 -25.90
N LYS A 570 -13.96 60.05 -25.81
CA LYS A 570 -15.33 59.95 -25.27
C LYS A 570 -16.35 59.23 -26.17
N THR A 571 -15.95 58.73 -27.34
CA THR A 571 -16.84 57.98 -28.26
C THR A 571 -16.27 56.58 -28.50
N PRO A 572 -17.13 55.56 -28.65
CA PRO A 572 -16.66 54.19 -28.88
C PRO A 572 -15.95 54.08 -30.23
N MET A 573 -14.88 53.30 -30.26
CA MET A 573 -14.13 52.97 -31.48
C MET A 573 -14.86 51.93 -32.32
N PHE A 574 -15.42 50.90 -31.68
CA PHE A 574 -16.29 49.92 -32.29
C PHE A 574 -17.56 49.72 -31.46
N ILE A 575 -18.67 49.39 -32.12
CA ILE A 575 -19.95 49.01 -31.53
C ILE A 575 -20.42 47.74 -32.26
N TYR A 576 -20.74 46.69 -31.51
CA TYR A 576 -21.33 45.45 -32.02
C TYR A 576 -22.68 45.23 -31.36
N ASP A 577 -23.73 45.01 -32.14
CA ASP A 577 -25.06 44.63 -31.64
C ASP A 577 -25.26 43.13 -31.78
N LEU A 578 -25.50 42.43 -30.66
CA LEU A 578 -25.68 40.98 -30.62
C LEU A 578 -27.15 40.55 -30.64
N ASN A 579 -28.10 41.49 -30.77
CA ASN A 579 -29.55 41.26 -30.82
C ASN A 579 -30.11 40.51 -29.59
N SER A 580 -29.38 40.52 -28.48
CA SER A 580 -29.75 39.94 -27.18
C SER A 580 -28.82 40.48 -26.08
N ALA A 581 -29.32 40.58 -24.85
CA ALA A 581 -28.52 41.04 -23.71
C ALA A 581 -27.25 40.20 -23.54
N VAL A 582 -26.11 40.87 -23.37
CA VAL A 582 -24.77 40.29 -23.29
C VAL A 582 -24.42 40.08 -21.82
N GLY A 583 -24.25 38.83 -21.41
CA GLY A 583 -24.01 38.50 -19.99
C GLY A 583 -22.58 38.79 -19.54
N ASP A 584 -21.60 38.57 -20.43
CA ASP A 584 -20.18 38.71 -20.13
C ASP A 584 -19.37 38.78 -21.43
N VAL A 585 -18.15 39.31 -21.34
CA VAL A 585 -17.17 39.42 -22.43
C VAL A 585 -15.76 39.13 -21.91
N ALA A 586 -14.90 38.56 -22.76
CA ALA A 586 -13.51 38.31 -22.40
C ALA A 586 -12.57 38.59 -23.57
N TRP A 587 -11.42 39.21 -23.31
CA TRP A 587 -10.31 39.28 -24.25
C TRP A 587 -9.54 37.95 -24.28
N ALA A 588 -8.98 37.58 -25.44
CA ALA A 588 -8.07 36.44 -25.52
C ALA A 588 -6.70 36.78 -24.85
N PRO A 589 -6.16 35.92 -23.99
CA PRO A 589 -4.89 36.17 -23.29
C PRO A 589 -3.64 36.00 -24.17
N TYR A 590 -3.83 35.63 -25.45
CA TYR A 590 -2.77 35.35 -26.43
C TYR A 590 -2.84 36.21 -27.71
N SER A 591 -3.82 37.12 -27.85
CA SER A 591 -3.85 38.13 -28.92
C SER A 591 -4.65 39.37 -28.53
N SER A 592 -4.22 40.56 -28.97
CA SER A 592 -4.86 41.84 -28.63
C SER A 592 -6.17 42.11 -29.39
N THR A 593 -6.41 41.41 -30.50
CA THR A 593 -7.57 41.67 -31.38
C THR A 593 -8.69 40.64 -31.26
N VAL A 594 -8.46 39.54 -30.54
CA VAL A 594 -9.43 38.45 -30.38
C VAL A 594 -10.19 38.63 -29.06
N PHE A 595 -11.52 38.56 -29.12
CA PHE A 595 -12.37 38.55 -27.94
C PHE A 595 -13.59 37.64 -28.14
N ALA A 596 -14.21 37.23 -27.03
CA ALA A 596 -15.49 36.53 -27.01
C ALA A 596 -16.55 37.34 -26.25
N ALA A 597 -17.80 37.16 -26.64
CA ALA A 597 -18.98 37.68 -25.98
C ALA A 597 -20.02 36.57 -25.85
N VAL A 598 -20.75 36.52 -24.73
CA VAL A 598 -21.82 35.53 -24.53
C VAL A 598 -23.17 36.18 -24.35
N THR A 599 -24.17 35.64 -25.04
CA THR A 599 -25.53 36.17 -25.03
C THR A 599 -26.45 35.34 -24.15
N THR A 600 -27.37 36.04 -23.50
CA THR A 600 -28.51 35.46 -22.76
C THR A 600 -29.39 34.53 -23.61
N ASP A 601 -29.23 34.52 -24.94
CA ASP A 601 -29.96 33.63 -25.84
C ASP A 601 -29.29 32.27 -26.12
N GLY A 602 -28.14 32.00 -25.48
CA GLY A 602 -27.49 30.68 -25.48
C GLY A 602 -26.37 30.53 -26.50
N LYS A 603 -25.85 31.63 -27.06
CA LYS A 603 -24.73 31.61 -28.02
C LYS A 603 -23.44 32.13 -27.40
N ALA A 604 -22.33 31.64 -27.96
CA ALA A 604 -21.03 32.28 -27.84
C ALA A 604 -20.66 32.91 -29.19
N HIS A 605 -20.24 34.17 -29.14
CA HIS A 605 -19.72 34.93 -30.27
C HIS A 605 -18.22 35.10 -30.09
N VAL A 606 -17.43 34.88 -31.15
CA VAL A 606 -15.98 35.12 -31.16
C VAL A 606 -15.63 36.05 -32.31
N PHE A 607 -14.83 37.07 -32.03
CA PHE A 607 -14.42 38.10 -32.97
C PHE A 607 -12.88 38.15 -33.06
N ASP A 608 -12.33 38.43 -34.24
CA ASP A 608 -10.97 38.94 -34.41
C ASP A 608 -11.00 40.22 -35.24
N LEU A 609 -10.75 41.36 -34.60
CA LEU A 609 -10.77 42.71 -35.20
C LEU A 609 -9.78 42.86 -36.38
N ALA A 610 -8.79 41.97 -36.50
CA ALA A 610 -7.84 41.95 -37.61
C ALA A 610 -8.33 41.20 -38.85
N VAL A 611 -9.38 40.38 -38.72
CA VAL A 611 -9.96 39.56 -39.79
C VAL A 611 -11.32 40.13 -40.21
N ASN A 612 -12.29 40.21 -39.30
CA ASN A 612 -13.58 40.88 -39.51
C ASN A 612 -13.77 42.00 -38.47
N LYS A 613 -14.12 43.20 -38.95
CA LYS A 613 -14.25 44.43 -38.14
C LYS A 613 -15.69 44.75 -37.70
N TYR A 614 -16.67 43.99 -38.20
CA TYR A 614 -18.09 44.34 -38.10
C TYR A 614 -18.95 43.18 -37.59
N GLU A 615 -18.59 41.94 -37.91
CA GLU A 615 -19.37 40.74 -37.57
C GLU A 615 -18.52 39.70 -36.82
N ALA A 616 -19.20 38.80 -36.10
CA ALA A 616 -18.55 37.71 -35.38
C ALA A 616 -18.07 36.62 -36.34
N ILE A 617 -16.87 36.09 -36.09
CA ILE A 617 -16.20 35.06 -36.90
C ILE A 617 -16.65 33.65 -36.49
N CYS A 618 -17.07 33.50 -35.23
CA CYS A 618 -17.90 32.37 -34.79
C CYS A 618 -19.16 32.91 -34.13
N ASN A 619 -20.30 32.29 -34.43
CA ASN A 619 -21.61 32.58 -33.87
C ASN A 619 -22.33 31.24 -33.63
N GLN A 620 -22.03 30.60 -32.50
CA GLN A 620 -22.43 29.21 -32.26
C GLN A 620 -23.35 29.08 -31.03
N PRO A 621 -24.51 28.40 -31.15
CA PRO A 621 -25.35 28.07 -30.01
C PRO A 621 -24.66 27.00 -29.14
N VAL A 622 -24.23 27.38 -27.94
CA VAL A 622 -23.61 26.48 -26.96
C VAL A 622 -24.69 25.80 -26.11
N VAL A 623 -25.79 26.50 -25.84
CA VAL A 623 -26.92 25.97 -25.07
C VAL A 623 -28.25 26.32 -25.74
N ALA A 624 -29.25 25.44 -25.63
CA ALA A 624 -30.53 25.65 -26.27
C ALA A 624 -31.34 26.76 -25.58
N LYS A 625 -31.58 27.88 -26.28
CA LYS A 625 -32.32 29.11 -25.87
C LYS A 625 -33.60 28.90 -25.03
N LYS A 626 -34.31 27.78 -25.21
CA LYS A 626 -35.53 27.45 -24.45
C LYS A 626 -35.29 26.76 -23.09
N LYS A 627 -34.05 26.39 -22.76
CA LYS A 627 -33.71 25.62 -21.55
C LYS A 627 -32.90 26.44 -20.54
N ASN A 628 -31.77 27.00 -20.96
CA ASN A 628 -30.81 27.68 -20.09
C ASN A 628 -30.33 28.96 -20.79
N LYS A 629 -29.87 29.94 -20.00
CA LYS A 629 -29.13 31.12 -20.46
C LYS A 629 -27.64 30.96 -20.16
N ILE A 630 -26.79 31.58 -20.96
CA ILE A 630 -25.37 31.71 -20.63
C ILE A 630 -25.19 32.98 -19.78
N THR A 631 -24.30 32.91 -18.79
CA THR A 631 -23.95 34.03 -17.91
C THR A 631 -22.52 34.50 -18.17
N HIS A 632 -21.52 33.65 -17.92
CA HIS A 632 -20.10 34.03 -17.90
C HIS A 632 -19.23 33.34 -18.94
N VAL A 633 -18.12 33.99 -19.31
CA VAL A 633 -17.13 33.49 -20.28
C VAL A 633 -15.69 33.78 -19.83
N GLN A 634 -14.81 32.77 -19.92
CA GLN A 634 -13.39 33.01 -19.65
C GLN A 634 -12.46 32.13 -20.50
N PHE A 635 -11.52 32.76 -21.22
CA PHE A 635 -10.42 32.08 -21.90
C PHE A 635 -9.43 31.49 -20.89
N ASN A 636 -8.86 30.33 -21.21
CA ASN A 636 -7.71 29.80 -20.49
C ASN A 636 -6.45 30.62 -20.81
N PRO A 637 -5.59 30.98 -19.82
CA PRO A 637 -4.40 31.79 -20.05
C PRO A 637 -3.39 31.26 -21.08
N ILE A 638 -3.36 29.95 -21.35
CA ILE A 638 -2.29 29.29 -22.12
C ILE A 638 -2.81 28.31 -23.18
N HIS A 639 -3.95 27.66 -22.96
CA HIS A 639 -4.53 26.72 -23.91
C HIS A 639 -5.62 27.39 -24.76
N PRO A 640 -5.82 27.02 -26.04
CA PRO A 640 -6.83 27.60 -26.92
C PRO A 640 -8.24 27.06 -26.61
N ILE A 641 -8.66 27.22 -25.35
CA ILE A 641 -9.98 26.85 -24.84
C ILE A 641 -10.60 28.04 -24.09
N MET A 642 -11.93 28.04 -24.03
CA MET A 642 -12.73 28.93 -23.20
C MET A 642 -13.72 28.11 -22.38
N ILE A 643 -14.03 28.56 -21.17
CA ILE A 643 -15.11 28.02 -20.34
C ILE A 643 -16.30 28.97 -20.35
N VAL A 644 -17.50 28.40 -20.40
CA VAL A 644 -18.78 29.11 -20.51
C VAL A 644 -19.73 28.59 -19.43
N GLY A 645 -20.23 29.47 -18.56
CA GLY A 645 -21.13 29.15 -17.46
C GLY A 645 -22.60 29.41 -17.78
N ASP A 646 -23.52 28.63 -17.20
CA ASP A 646 -24.96 28.79 -17.42
C ASP A 646 -25.80 29.07 -16.15
N ASP A 647 -27.05 29.51 -16.37
CA ASP A 647 -28.02 29.84 -15.33
C ASP A 647 -28.58 28.64 -14.54
N ARG A 648 -28.09 27.41 -14.81
CA ARG A 648 -28.50 26.18 -14.11
C ARG A 648 -27.38 25.46 -13.36
N GLY A 649 -26.14 25.92 -13.49
CA GLY A 649 -24.97 25.41 -12.77
C GLY A 649 -24.11 24.42 -13.56
N HIS A 650 -24.18 24.44 -14.89
CA HIS A 650 -23.25 23.72 -15.77
C HIS A 650 -22.15 24.68 -16.24
N ILE A 651 -20.95 24.13 -16.49
CA ILE A 651 -19.86 24.82 -17.16
C ILE A 651 -19.45 23.99 -18.37
N THR A 652 -19.47 24.57 -19.57
CA THR A 652 -19.02 23.89 -20.79
C THR A 652 -17.65 24.42 -21.19
N CYS A 653 -16.69 23.52 -21.40
CA CYS A 653 -15.41 23.83 -22.01
C CYS A 653 -15.54 23.73 -23.55
N LEU A 654 -15.04 24.74 -24.25
CA LEU A 654 -15.05 24.86 -25.70
C LEU A 654 -13.62 25.07 -26.21
N LYS A 655 -13.19 24.28 -27.18
CA LYS A 655 -11.92 24.50 -27.90
C LYS A 655 -12.14 25.36 -29.14
N LEU A 656 -11.29 26.36 -29.31
CA LEU A 656 -11.35 27.31 -30.41
C LEU A 656 -10.66 26.73 -31.65
N SER A 657 -11.36 26.71 -32.78
CA SER A 657 -10.81 26.21 -34.05
C SER A 657 -9.60 27.03 -34.54
N PRO A 658 -8.77 26.51 -35.47
CA PRO A 658 -7.60 27.22 -35.99
C PRO A 658 -7.89 28.64 -36.50
N ASN A 659 -9.06 28.86 -37.14
CA ASN A 659 -9.43 30.16 -37.69
C ASN A 659 -9.61 31.24 -36.61
N LEU A 660 -10.11 30.88 -35.42
CA LEU A 660 -10.34 31.79 -34.30
C LEU A 660 -9.06 32.19 -33.54
N ARG A 661 -7.90 31.69 -33.98
CA ARG A 661 -6.58 31.90 -33.37
C ARG A 661 -5.45 32.03 -34.40
N LYS A 662 -5.78 32.51 -35.61
CA LYS A 662 -4.85 32.76 -36.73
C LYS A 662 -3.73 33.73 -36.32
N MET A 663 -2.55 33.19 -36.01
CA MET A 663 -1.34 33.99 -35.85
C MET A 663 -0.89 34.58 -37.21
N PRO A 664 -0.17 35.73 -37.23
CA PRO A 664 0.36 36.31 -38.46
C PRO A 664 1.24 35.31 -39.23
N LYS A 665 0.89 35.03 -40.49
CA LYS A 665 1.61 34.05 -41.33
C LYS A 665 3.06 34.48 -41.57
N GLU A 666 3.99 33.55 -41.39
CA GLU A 666 5.42 33.76 -41.61
C GLU A 666 5.71 34.10 -43.09
N LYS A 667 6.44 35.19 -43.34
CA LYS A 667 7.03 35.44 -44.65
C LYS A 667 8.41 34.79 -44.70
N LYS A 668 8.65 33.93 -45.69
CA LYS A 668 9.95 33.26 -45.87
C LYS A 668 11.09 34.27 -45.83
N GLY A 669 11.97 34.16 -44.84
CA GLY A 669 13.12 35.05 -44.63
C GLY A 669 12.94 36.19 -43.63
N GLN A 670 11.78 36.33 -42.97
CA GLN A 670 11.63 37.22 -41.80
C GLN A 670 11.44 36.42 -40.53
N GLU A 671 12.26 36.68 -39.51
CA GLU A 671 11.94 36.27 -38.14
C GLU A 671 10.68 36.98 -37.67
N VAL A 672 9.68 36.21 -37.23
CA VAL A 672 8.48 36.78 -36.61
C VAL A 672 8.86 37.28 -35.22
N GLN A 673 8.89 38.61 -35.06
CA GLN A 673 8.95 39.24 -33.74
C GLN A 673 7.72 38.78 -32.93
N LYS A 674 7.95 38.04 -31.85
CA LYS A 674 6.92 37.52 -30.95
C LYS A 674 7.01 38.29 -29.62
N GLY A 675 5.95 38.99 -29.24
CA GLY A 675 5.89 39.71 -27.98
C GLY A 675 4.81 40.81 -27.95
N PRO A 676 4.56 41.43 -26.78
CA PRO A 676 3.47 42.40 -26.59
C PRO A 676 3.48 43.56 -27.59
N ALA A 677 4.65 44.08 -27.95
CA ALA A 677 4.79 45.21 -28.88
C ALA A 677 4.17 44.95 -30.27
N VAL A 678 4.16 43.70 -30.76
CA VAL A 678 3.58 43.36 -32.06
C VAL A 678 2.06 43.27 -31.98
N GLU A 679 1.51 42.73 -30.89
CA GLU A 679 0.06 42.73 -30.65
C GLU A 679 -0.48 44.15 -30.34
N ILE A 680 0.31 45.00 -29.67
CA ILE A 680 0.02 46.43 -29.53
C ILE A 680 -0.04 47.10 -30.91
N ALA A 681 0.99 46.93 -31.75
CA ALA A 681 1.03 47.51 -33.10
C ALA A 681 -0.07 46.98 -34.03
N LYS A 682 -0.46 45.70 -33.89
CA LYS A 682 -1.59 45.08 -34.58
C LYS A 682 -2.90 45.83 -34.29
N LEU A 683 -3.14 46.17 -33.02
CA LEU A 683 -4.34 46.89 -32.60
C LEU A 683 -4.27 48.40 -32.91
N ASP A 684 -3.14 49.07 -32.68
CA ASP A 684 -2.95 50.50 -33.03
C ASP A 684 -3.20 50.76 -34.51
N LYS A 685 -2.76 49.85 -35.40
CA LYS A 685 -3.03 49.94 -36.85
C LYS A 685 -4.53 49.90 -37.16
N LEU A 686 -5.31 49.09 -36.44
CA LEU A 686 -6.77 49.01 -36.61
C LEU A 686 -7.47 50.25 -36.05
N LEU A 687 -7.05 50.73 -34.87
CA LEU A 687 -7.59 51.95 -34.25
C LEU A 687 -7.34 53.19 -35.11
N ASN A 688 -6.13 53.33 -35.68
CA ASN A 688 -5.79 54.48 -36.51
C ASN A 688 -6.56 54.48 -37.84
N LEU A 689 -6.83 53.32 -38.44
CA LEU A 689 -7.73 53.21 -39.59
C LEU A 689 -9.15 53.72 -39.26
N VAL A 690 -9.68 53.42 -38.07
CA VAL A 690 -11.00 53.92 -37.64
C VAL A 690 -10.98 55.42 -37.31
N ARG A 691 -9.88 55.91 -36.70
CA ARG A 691 -9.67 57.35 -36.43
C ARG A 691 -9.65 58.19 -37.72
N GLU A 692 -8.94 57.71 -38.75
CA GLU A 692 -8.86 58.40 -40.04
C GLU A 692 -10.18 58.42 -40.82
N VAL A 693 -11.01 57.38 -40.70
CA VAL A 693 -12.34 57.37 -41.32
C VAL A 693 -13.24 58.42 -40.65
N LYS A 694 -13.27 58.46 -39.31
CA LYS A 694 -14.05 59.45 -38.54
C LYS A 694 -13.60 60.91 -38.69
N THR A 695 -12.43 61.19 -39.26
CA THR A 695 -11.95 62.57 -39.53
C THR A 695 -12.00 62.98 -41.01
N LYS A 696 -12.56 62.12 -41.87
CA LYS A 696 -12.77 62.38 -43.31
C LYS A 696 -14.26 62.45 -43.69
N THR A 697 -15.15 62.47 -42.68
CA THR A 697 -16.60 62.59 -42.75
C THR A 697 -17.07 63.69 -41.82
#